data_AF-A0A935ZFK1-F1
#
_entry.id   AF-A0A935ZFK1-F1
#
_cell.length_a   1.000
_cell.length_b   1.000
_cell.length_c   1.000
_cell.angle_alpha   90.00
_cell.angle_beta   90.00
_cell.angle_gamma   90.00
#
_symmetry.space_group_name_H-M   'P 1'
#
loop_
_entity.id
_entity.type
_entity.pdbx_description
1 polymer ?
#
loop_
_entity_poly.entity_id
_entity_poly.type
_entity_poly.pdbx_seq_one_letter_code
_entity_poly.pdbx_strand_id
1 'polypeptide(L)'
;MHLSSRTSVWLLLASAFTFSGVTGLGCSTTEEPPPTDDAGTSPDGSTPSPDGSTPTPDGSTPDAAKPDCVKSDDCASKVCDVAKGKCLEPTCEDGAQNQDESDIDCGGAKCKKCDTQKKCKAGADCTSKVCKDGVCQAPTCTDTTENGTESDVDCGGAACGKCVDGKNCKVRSDCQSDVCTAGKCATPSCNDGAKNGTDTDIDCGGPACPRCGDGKDCLVANDCTSGVCADKGMGLKCQPPTCMDGVKNQDETDVDCGGATCAGCGMGQACLTGSDCASQGCNYNKVCAAGRSCVAHYGGDTCGAGGEGGIGAEAWEDCCTTAPVTVGGNTVQLDKYQVTAGRMRVFLESIGYDVRGFVQGARAAGKVPVIPGNAAGRTVLEPSWDLYLPTSFNGDNGAGELSGCAQRDCTGGTNPNCTCTPGTDFRGVYTAARRHIGGFIFNGNAQTGTGCFAGAPGTHAYRFDTVDEGIAPEFDQNVYDTKSMQCVDYLVAQAFCVWDGGRLETLAEWQAAWGAQTTPPWRDVDDRLPVLPEERGLATNRGDQTYWGCRFPWATDAAHPQCGLTWDIATRSLELANYRYSYEFPKLRATQTDYISFISAPGRTRGRGPGGHADLLGNNFELTSTVSFTASYDASGESPIEARHRWSGNGSWEVHGYSRGGGSTTFLLNKYGKLGLRCVKL
;
A
#
# COMPACT_ATOMS: atom_id res chain seq x y z
N MET A 1 2.58 49.10 -3.15
CA MET A 1 1.29 49.10 -3.88
C MET A 1 0.43 47.99 -3.29
N HIS A 2 -0.90 48.21 -3.14
CA HIS A 2 -1.84 47.18 -2.70
C HIS A 2 -2.50 46.50 -3.90
N LEU A 3 -2.87 45.22 -3.75
CA LEU A 3 -4.23 44.64 -3.80
C LEU A 3 -4.09 43.18 -3.27
N SER A 4 -4.91 42.69 -2.32
CA SER A 4 -6.29 42.19 -2.49
C SER A 4 -6.34 40.89 -3.32
N SER A 5 -6.99 39.79 -2.91
CA SER A 5 -7.78 39.46 -1.71
C SER A 5 -8.00 37.94 -1.63
N ARG A 6 -8.32 37.39 -0.45
CA ARG A 6 -9.33 36.32 -0.31
C ARG A 6 -9.88 36.24 1.12
N THR A 7 -11.20 36.05 1.22
CA THR A 7 -11.98 36.12 2.47
C THR A 7 -12.24 34.73 3.06
N SER A 8 -12.45 34.67 4.37
CA SER A 8 -12.76 33.43 5.11
C SER A 8 -14.17 32.90 4.86
N VAL A 9 -14.33 31.58 4.94
CA VAL A 9 -15.58 30.92 5.36
C VAL A 9 -15.24 29.82 6.36
N TRP A 10 -15.79 29.92 7.57
CA TRP A 10 -15.93 28.80 8.49
C TRP A 10 -17.36 28.29 8.39
N LEU A 11 -17.58 26.97 8.42
CA LEU A 11 -18.89 26.41 8.74
C LEU A 11 -18.75 25.14 9.57
N LEU A 12 -19.21 25.20 10.81
CA LEU A 12 -19.48 24.04 11.66
C LEU A 12 -20.85 23.48 11.28
N LEU A 13 -20.98 22.17 11.20
CA LEU A 13 -22.25 21.48 11.48
C LEU A 13 -21.97 20.03 11.91
N ALA A 14 -22.32 19.72 13.15
CA ALA A 14 -22.33 18.36 13.67
C ALA A 14 -23.78 17.85 13.67
N SER A 15 -23.96 16.58 13.30
CA SER A 15 -25.22 15.85 13.47
C SER A 15 -24.90 14.39 13.77
N ALA A 16 -25.19 13.96 15.00
CA ALA A 16 -25.17 12.54 15.37
C ALA A 16 -26.57 11.95 15.18
N PHE A 17 -26.64 10.67 14.78
CA PHE A 17 -27.84 9.85 14.92
C PHE A 17 -27.47 8.48 15.47
N THR A 18 -28.32 7.95 16.35
CA THR A 18 -28.04 6.73 17.12
C THR A 18 -29.28 5.87 17.34
N PHE A 19 -29.06 4.56 17.40
CA PHE A 19 -29.85 3.52 18.08
C PHE A 19 -31.17 2.95 17.47
N SER A 20 -31.23 1.61 17.51
CA SER A 20 -32.38 0.67 17.51
C SER A 20 -33.36 0.67 16.31
N GLY A 21 -33.97 -0.46 15.91
CA GLY A 21 -33.77 -1.89 16.27
C GLY A 21 -34.93 -2.59 17.00
N VAL A 22 -35.03 -3.93 16.80
CA VAL A 22 -35.74 -4.97 17.61
C VAL A 22 -37.20 -5.39 17.23
N THR A 23 -37.34 -6.60 16.63
CA THR A 23 -38.50 -7.56 16.58
C THR A 23 -39.86 -7.19 15.92
N GLY A 24 -40.69 -8.14 15.43
CA GLY A 24 -40.49 -9.59 15.21
C GLY A 24 -41.78 -10.46 15.17
N LEU A 25 -41.73 -11.64 14.49
CA LEU A 25 -42.72 -12.75 14.41
C LEU A 25 -44.10 -12.45 13.74
N GLY A 26 -44.83 -13.41 13.11
CA GLY A 26 -44.57 -14.83 12.82
C GLY A 26 -45.78 -15.56 12.16
N CYS A 27 -45.67 -16.88 11.87
CA CYS A 27 -46.66 -17.78 11.20
C CYS A 27 -46.95 -17.50 9.70
N SER A 28 -47.32 -18.44 8.79
CA SER A 28 -47.29 -19.94 8.70
C SER A 28 -47.76 -20.33 7.25
N THR A 29 -47.78 -21.55 6.65
CA THR A 29 -47.53 -22.97 7.05
C THR A 29 -47.22 -23.87 5.81
N THR A 30 -46.51 -24.99 6.01
CA THR A 30 -46.54 -26.32 5.31
C THR A 30 -46.83 -26.53 3.79
N GLU A 31 -45.88 -27.27 3.17
CA GLU A 31 -46.03 -28.51 2.35
C GLU A 31 -46.16 -28.51 0.80
N GLU A 32 -45.52 -29.55 0.23
CA GLU A 32 -45.33 -30.04 -1.16
C GLU A 32 -45.34 -31.60 -1.09
N PRO A 33 -45.29 -32.40 -2.18
CA PRO A 33 -45.76 -32.28 -3.58
C PRO A 33 -46.70 -33.51 -3.88
N PRO A 34 -46.56 -34.45 -4.86
CA PRO A 34 -46.07 -34.44 -6.26
C PRO A 34 -47.18 -34.95 -7.27
N PRO A 35 -47.11 -36.02 -8.14
CA PRO A 35 -47.72 -35.94 -9.49
C PRO A 35 -48.56 -37.15 -10.03
N THR A 36 -49.12 -36.94 -11.23
CA THR A 36 -49.44 -37.84 -12.40
C THR A 36 -49.86 -39.34 -12.33
N ASP A 37 -50.55 -39.75 -13.42
CA ASP A 37 -50.60 -41.07 -14.09
C ASP A 37 -51.71 -42.13 -13.79
N ASP A 38 -52.82 -42.01 -14.57
CA ASP A 38 -53.34 -42.95 -15.60
C ASP A 38 -54.07 -44.31 -15.30
N ALA A 39 -54.89 -44.72 -16.28
CA ALA A 39 -55.37 -46.06 -16.72
C ALA A 39 -56.58 -46.79 -16.06
N GLY A 40 -57.66 -46.97 -16.88
CA GLY A 40 -58.56 -48.16 -16.93
C GLY A 40 -59.94 -48.09 -16.23
N THR A 41 -61.01 -48.79 -16.68
CA THR A 41 -61.29 -49.60 -17.89
C THR A 41 -62.82 -49.84 -18.09
N SER A 42 -63.29 -49.89 -19.35
CA SER A 42 -64.41 -50.65 -20.01
C SER A 42 -65.72 -51.10 -19.29
N PRO A 43 -66.78 -51.54 -20.03
CA PRO A 43 -66.99 -51.65 -21.50
C PRO A 43 -68.21 -50.77 -21.95
N ASP A 44 -68.93 -50.88 -23.09
CA ASP A 44 -68.93 -51.64 -24.39
C ASP A 44 -69.74 -50.78 -25.43
N GLY A 45 -69.98 -51.11 -26.71
CA GLY A 45 -69.62 -52.29 -27.50
C GLY A 45 -70.16 -52.31 -28.95
N SER A 46 -69.67 -53.27 -29.73
CA SER A 46 -70.12 -53.84 -31.03
C SER A 46 -71.08 -53.07 -32.00
N THR A 47 -70.49 -52.42 -33.02
CA THR A 47 -70.48 -52.76 -34.49
C THR A 47 -71.67 -53.52 -35.17
N PRO A 48 -71.81 -53.54 -36.54
CA PRO A 48 -70.98 -52.98 -37.63
C PRO A 48 -71.75 -52.17 -38.72
N SER A 49 -71.06 -51.86 -39.84
CA SER A 49 -71.57 -51.38 -41.15
C SER A 49 -71.30 -52.50 -42.22
N PRO A 50 -71.64 -52.42 -43.54
CA PRO A 50 -72.27 -51.36 -44.34
C PRO A 50 -73.32 -51.85 -45.39
N ASP A 51 -73.57 -51.02 -46.42
CA ASP A 51 -73.65 -51.36 -47.87
C ASP A 51 -75.00 -51.16 -48.60
N GLY A 52 -74.95 -51.02 -49.94
CA GLY A 52 -76.02 -51.50 -50.84
C GLY A 52 -76.91 -50.52 -51.62
N SER A 53 -76.37 -49.96 -52.72
CA SER A 53 -77.04 -49.79 -54.05
C SER A 53 -78.39 -49.04 -54.27
N THR A 54 -78.44 -48.31 -55.39
CA THR A 54 -79.65 -47.79 -56.07
C THR A 54 -80.41 -48.90 -56.83
N PRO A 55 -81.71 -48.74 -57.19
CA PRO A 55 -82.05 -48.08 -58.47
C PRO A 55 -83.41 -47.32 -58.55
N THR A 56 -83.58 -46.56 -59.63
CA THR A 56 -84.83 -45.99 -60.18
C THR A 56 -85.44 -46.98 -61.23
N PRO A 57 -86.52 -46.71 -62.02
CA PRO A 57 -87.30 -45.47 -62.23
C PRO A 57 -88.84 -45.67 -62.38
N ASP A 58 -89.48 -44.70 -63.05
CA ASP A 58 -90.83 -44.67 -63.65
C ASP A 58 -92.01 -44.36 -62.70
N GLY A 59 -92.95 -43.47 -63.04
CA GLY A 59 -93.04 -42.66 -64.27
C GLY A 59 -94.22 -41.68 -64.33
N SER A 60 -94.37 -41.04 -65.49
CA SER A 60 -95.42 -40.09 -65.90
C SER A 60 -95.41 -38.67 -65.28
N THR A 61 -95.72 -37.71 -66.15
CA THR A 61 -95.80 -36.25 -65.95
C THR A 61 -97.14 -35.76 -66.56
N PRO A 62 -97.45 -34.46 -66.69
CA PRO A 62 -96.89 -33.27 -66.02
C PRO A 62 -97.96 -32.42 -65.30
N ASP A 63 -97.51 -31.54 -64.40
CA ASP A 63 -98.03 -30.17 -64.41
C ASP A 63 -96.89 -29.19 -64.09
N ALA A 64 -96.85 -28.05 -64.78
CA ALA A 64 -95.66 -27.20 -64.81
C ALA A 64 -95.65 -26.21 -63.63
N ALA A 65 -95.12 -26.65 -62.48
CA ALA A 65 -94.81 -25.76 -61.38
C ALA A 65 -93.89 -24.62 -61.85
N LYS A 66 -94.34 -23.38 -61.62
CA LYS A 66 -93.55 -22.16 -61.89
C LYS A 66 -92.22 -22.25 -61.10
N PRO A 67 -91.06 -21.96 -61.71
CA PRO A 67 -89.79 -21.97 -60.98
C PRO A 67 -89.79 -20.91 -59.88
N ASP A 68 -89.09 -21.23 -58.78
CA ASP A 68 -88.95 -20.33 -57.63
C ASP A 68 -88.13 -19.08 -58.00
N CYS A 69 -87.20 -19.22 -58.95
CA CYS A 69 -86.39 -18.14 -59.50
C CYS A 69 -86.03 -18.36 -60.98
N VAL A 70 -85.80 -17.27 -61.71
CA VAL A 70 -85.20 -17.27 -63.06
C VAL A 70 -83.93 -16.41 -63.14
N LYS A 71 -83.65 -15.61 -62.10
CA LYS A 71 -82.38 -14.91 -61.85
C LYS A 71 -82.12 -14.82 -60.34
N SER A 72 -80.88 -14.50 -59.97
CA SER A 72 -80.46 -14.33 -58.56
C SER A 72 -81.33 -13.39 -57.74
N ASP A 73 -81.76 -12.24 -58.29
CA ASP A 73 -82.57 -11.25 -57.56
C ASP A 73 -83.94 -11.78 -57.09
N ASP A 74 -84.44 -12.87 -57.68
CA ASP A 74 -85.73 -13.45 -57.32
C ASP A 74 -85.65 -14.22 -55.98
N CYS A 75 -84.43 -14.48 -55.48
CA CYS A 75 -84.15 -15.25 -54.28
C CYS A 75 -83.80 -14.35 -53.09
N ALA A 76 -84.33 -14.69 -51.90
CA ALA A 76 -83.94 -14.03 -50.64
C ALA A 76 -82.45 -14.22 -50.30
N SER A 77 -81.85 -15.33 -50.72
CA SER A 77 -80.41 -15.60 -50.65
C SER A 77 -79.58 -14.88 -51.72
N LYS A 78 -80.21 -14.27 -52.73
CA LYS A 78 -79.58 -13.74 -53.96
C LYS A 78 -78.85 -14.78 -54.81
N VAL A 79 -79.07 -16.08 -54.57
CA VAL A 79 -78.45 -17.16 -55.35
C VAL A 79 -79.53 -18.04 -55.95
N CYS A 80 -79.68 -17.97 -57.28
CA CYS A 80 -80.58 -18.81 -58.05
C CYS A 80 -79.77 -19.84 -58.84
N ASP A 81 -80.01 -21.12 -58.60
CA ASP A 81 -79.65 -22.16 -59.56
C ASP A 81 -80.62 -22.09 -60.74
N VAL A 82 -80.27 -21.26 -61.73
CA VAL A 82 -81.07 -21.03 -62.95
C VAL A 82 -81.25 -22.28 -63.82
N ALA A 83 -80.45 -23.33 -63.61
CA ALA A 83 -80.60 -24.62 -64.29
C ALA A 83 -81.60 -25.55 -63.59
N LYS A 84 -81.80 -25.39 -62.26
CA LYS A 84 -82.81 -26.10 -61.47
C LYS A 84 -84.07 -25.27 -61.17
N GLY A 85 -84.06 -23.97 -61.48
CA GLY A 85 -85.15 -23.03 -61.19
C GLY A 85 -85.39 -22.78 -59.70
N LYS A 86 -84.35 -22.95 -58.86
CA LYS A 86 -84.46 -22.94 -57.40
C LYS A 86 -83.46 -22.01 -56.74
N CYS A 87 -83.92 -21.33 -55.69
CA CYS A 87 -83.03 -20.62 -54.77
C CYS A 87 -82.18 -21.62 -53.98
N LEU A 88 -80.90 -21.31 -53.83
CA LEU A 88 -80.00 -22.05 -52.95
C LEU A 88 -80.03 -21.44 -51.54
N GLU A 89 -79.78 -22.27 -50.53
CA GLU A 89 -79.48 -21.78 -49.18
C GLU A 89 -78.18 -20.96 -49.23
N PRO A 90 -78.12 -19.80 -48.55
CA PRO A 90 -76.96 -18.92 -48.63
C PRO A 90 -75.75 -19.46 -47.87
N THR A 91 -74.55 -19.25 -48.42
CA THR A 91 -73.27 -19.69 -47.85
C THR A 91 -72.17 -18.65 -48.08
N CYS A 92 -71.16 -18.61 -47.21
CA CYS A 92 -70.07 -17.61 -47.22
C CYS A 92 -69.09 -17.70 -48.41
N GLU A 93 -69.41 -18.48 -49.45
CA GLU A 93 -68.61 -18.68 -50.67
C GLU A 93 -69.53 -18.91 -51.90
N ASP A 94 -70.72 -18.31 -51.92
CA ASP A 94 -71.72 -18.46 -53.01
C ASP A 94 -71.69 -17.35 -54.08
N GLY A 95 -70.88 -16.30 -53.88
CA GLY A 95 -70.67 -15.20 -54.81
C GLY A 95 -71.69 -14.07 -54.72
N ALA A 96 -72.61 -14.06 -53.74
CA ALA A 96 -73.63 -13.03 -53.61
C ALA A 96 -73.78 -12.50 -52.18
N GLN A 97 -73.42 -11.22 -51.95
CA GLN A 97 -73.48 -10.58 -50.62
C GLN A 97 -74.83 -10.80 -49.92
N ASN A 98 -74.90 -11.70 -48.95
CA ASN A 98 -76.14 -12.16 -48.31
C ASN A 98 -75.99 -12.33 -46.78
N GLN A 99 -76.95 -12.98 -46.11
CA GLN A 99 -76.99 -13.19 -44.65
C GLN A 99 -76.55 -11.94 -43.84
N ASP A 100 -75.50 -12.07 -43.03
CA ASP A 100 -74.88 -11.04 -42.22
C ASP A 100 -73.63 -10.38 -42.86
N GLU A 101 -73.24 -10.80 -44.07
CA GLU A 101 -72.01 -10.39 -44.78
C GLU A 101 -71.88 -8.89 -45.03
N SER A 102 -70.65 -8.38 -44.97
CA SER A 102 -70.35 -6.96 -45.16
C SER A 102 -69.84 -6.61 -46.57
N ASP A 103 -69.24 -7.56 -47.26
CA ASP A 103 -69.01 -7.56 -48.71
C ASP A 103 -69.29 -8.96 -49.28
N ILE A 104 -69.16 -9.16 -50.59
CA ILE A 104 -69.36 -10.47 -51.22
C ILE A 104 -68.38 -11.51 -50.63
N ASP A 105 -68.91 -12.63 -50.13
CA ASP A 105 -68.22 -13.79 -49.54
C ASP A 105 -67.41 -13.48 -48.25
N CYS A 106 -67.70 -12.37 -47.54
CA CYS A 106 -66.97 -12.04 -46.31
C CYS A 106 -67.69 -11.10 -45.32
N GLY A 107 -67.21 -11.15 -44.06
CA GLY A 107 -67.68 -10.31 -42.95
C GLY A 107 -68.94 -10.86 -42.26
N GLY A 108 -69.46 -10.13 -41.28
CA GLY A 108 -70.46 -10.64 -40.35
C GLY A 108 -69.84 -11.54 -39.26
N ALA A 109 -70.69 -12.28 -38.56
CA ALA A 109 -70.31 -13.14 -37.45
C ALA A 109 -70.04 -14.60 -37.86
N LYS A 110 -70.56 -15.04 -39.01
CA LYS A 110 -70.43 -16.43 -39.50
C LYS A 110 -69.30 -16.65 -40.51
N CYS A 111 -69.06 -15.67 -41.38
CA CYS A 111 -68.20 -15.84 -42.54
C CYS A 111 -66.74 -15.48 -42.26
N LYS A 112 -65.85 -15.85 -43.19
CA LYS A 112 -64.44 -15.41 -43.15
C LYS A 112 -64.36 -13.88 -43.17
N LYS A 113 -63.33 -13.34 -42.51
CA LYS A 113 -63.10 -11.90 -42.46
C LYS A 113 -62.73 -11.36 -43.84
N CYS A 114 -63.16 -10.13 -44.10
CA CYS A 114 -62.87 -9.37 -45.30
C CYS A 114 -61.42 -8.85 -45.31
N ASP A 115 -60.75 -9.03 -46.43
CA ASP A 115 -59.43 -8.44 -46.69
C ASP A 115 -59.50 -6.92 -46.93
N THR A 116 -58.33 -6.27 -46.97
CA THR A 116 -58.20 -4.83 -47.25
C THR A 116 -58.93 -4.44 -48.54
N GLN A 117 -59.52 -3.23 -48.56
CA GLN A 117 -60.36 -2.66 -49.63
C GLN A 117 -61.76 -3.27 -49.82
N LYS A 118 -62.12 -4.35 -49.10
CA LYS A 118 -63.50 -4.86 -49.05
C LYS A 118 -64.39 -4.01 -48.14
N LYS A 119 -65.71 -4.08 -48.32
CA LYS A 119 -66.70 -3.38 -47.49
C LYS A 119 -66.85 -3.99 -46.09
N CYS A 120 -67.14 -3.14 -45.11
CA CYS A 120 -67.34 -3.51 -43.72
C CYS A 120 -68.45 -2.66 -43.06
N LYS A 121 -69.06 -3.22 -42.01
CA LYS A 121 -70.01 -2.56 -41.10
C LYS A 121 -69.35 -2.26 -39.74
N ALA A 122 -68.46 -3.14 -39.30
CA ALA A 122 -67.69 -3.01 -38.06
C ALA A 122 -66.27 -3.58 -38.23
N GLY A 123 -65.35 -3.21 -37.33
CA GLY A 123 -63.97 -3.72 -37.35
C GLY A 123 -63.88 -5.26 -37.27
N ALA A 124 -64.86 -5.91 -36.62
CA ALA A 124 -64.97 -7.36 -36.55
C ALA A 124 -65.02 -8.03 -37.94
N ASP A 125 -65.60 -7.37 -38.95
CA ASP A 125 -65.70 -7.89 -40.31
C ASP A 125 -64.33 -8.02 -41.00
N CYS A 126 -63.33 -7.22 -40.60
CA CYS A 126 -62.07 -7.07 -41.31
C CYS A 126 -60.95 -7.97 -40.74
N THR A 127 -60.08 -8.47 -41.63
CA THR A 127 -58.87 -9.24 -41.27
C THR A 127 -57.90 -8.36 -40.46
N SER A 128 -57.78 -7.08 -40.81
CA SER A 128 -57.01 -6.07 -40.07
C SER A 128 -57.65 -5.64 -38.74
N LYS A 129 -58.90 -6.04 -38.46
CA LYS A 129 -59.78 -5.48 -37.41
C LYS A 129 -60.21 -4.01 -37.63
N VAL A 130 -59.75 -3.33 -38.68
CA VAL A 130 -60.00 -1.89 -38.90
C VAL A 130 -61.01 -1.66 -40.02
N CYS A 131 -62.21 -1.23 -39.64
CA CYS A 131 -63.24 -0.75 -40.56
C CYS A 131 -63.33 0.78 -40.48
N LYS A 132 -63.01 1.47 -41.58
CA LYS A 132 -63.08 2.94 -41.66
C LYS A 132 -63.74 3.37 -42.95
N ASP A 133 -64.65 4.34 -42.86
CA ASP A 133 -65.42 4.88 -43.98
C ASP A 133 -66.18 3.78 -44.77
N GLY A 134 -66.57 2.70 -44.08
CA GLY A 134 -67.27 1.53 -44.65
C GLY A 134 -66.36 0.53 -45.39
N VAL A 135 -65.03 0.68 -45.31
CA VAL A 135 -64.04 -0.15 -46.01
C VAL A 135 -62.97 -0.67 -45.04
N CYS A 136 -62.58 -1.94 -45.20
CA CYS A 136 -61.49 -2.55 -44.45
C CYS A 136 -60.15 -1.91 -44.84
N GLN A 137 -59.49 -1.29 -43.87
CA GLN A 137 -58.19 -0.64 -44.07
C GLN A 137 -57.04 -1.62 -43.86
N ALA A 138 -55.87 -1.30 -44.40
CA ALA A 138 -54.65 -2.01 -44.05
C ALA A 138 -54.31 -1.76 -42.56
N PRO A 139 -53.71 -2.74 -41.87
CA PRO A 139 -53.17 -2.52 -40.52
C PRO A 139 -52.07 -1.45 -40.54
N THR A 140 -52.07 -0.53 -39.57
CA THR A 140 -51.04 0.51 -39.41
C THR A 140 -50.75 0.77 -37.94
N CYS A 141 -49.51 1.11 -37.61
CA CYS A 141 -48.99 1.39 -36.27
C CYS A 141 -49.53 2.68 -35.60
N THR A 142 -50.75 3.10 -35.96
CA THR A 142 -51.47 4.29 -35.51
C THR A 142 -53.00 4.13 -35.64
N ASP A 143 -53.51 2.90 -35.84
CA ASP A 143 -54.94 2.62 -36.03
C ASP A 143 -55.70 2.23 -34.75
N THR A 144 -55.02 2.26 -33.59
CA THR A 144 -55.56 1.99 -32.25
C THR A 144 -56.02 0.56 -32.01
N THR A 145 -55.59 -0.40 -32.84
CA THR A 145 -56.02 -1.80 -32.77
C THR A 145 -54.85 -2.77 -32.90
N GLU A 146 -54.53 -3.56 -31.86
CA GLU A 146 -53.44 -4.57 -31.91
C GLU A 146 -53.65 -5.52 -33.11
N ASN A 147 -52.86 -5.36 -34.18
CA ASN A 147 -53.06 -6.04 -35.45
C ASN A 147 -51.73 -6.26 -36.21
N GLY A 148 -51.79 -6.69 -37.47
CA GLY A 148 -50.61 -6.78 -38.34
C GLY A 148 -49.47 -7.62 -37.75
N THR A 149 -48.34 -6.98 -37.45
CA THR A 149 -47.18 -7.61 -36.77
C THR A 149 -46.98 -7.17 -35.32
N GLU A 150 -47.87 -6.34 -34.77
CA GLU A 150 -47.71 -5.69 -33.46
C GLU A 150 -47.63 -6.69 -32.29
N SER A 151 -47.17 -6.23 -31.13
CA SER A 151 -47.22 -6.99 -29.88
C SER A 151 -47.94 -6.30 -28.72
N ASP A 152 -48.28 -5.02 -28.86
CA ASP A 152 -49.36 -4.32 -28.16
C ASP A 152 -49.94 -3.27 -29.12
N VAL A 153 -51.08 -2.67 -28.80
CA VAL A 153 -51.76 -1.65 -29.62
C VAL A 153 -50.79 -0.54 -30.06
N ASP A 154 -50.68 -0.35 -31.38
CA ASP A 154 -49.85 0.63 -32.10
C ASP A 154 -48.33 0.44 -31.94
N CYS A 155 -47.84 -0.70 -31.42
CA CYS A 155 -46.40 -0.90 -31.17
C CYS A 155 -45.87 -2.34 -31.21
N GLY A 156 -44.55 -2.46 -31.35
CA GLY A 156 -43.80 -3.72 -31.33
C GLY A 156 -43.82 -4.49 -32.66
N GLY A 157 -43.11 -5.61 -32.71
CA GLY A 157 -42.90 -6.38 -33.93
C GLY A 157 -41.98 -5.68 -34.94
N ALA A 158 -41.91 -6.23 -36.15
CA ALA A 158 -40.91 -5.83 -37.14
C ALA A 158 -41.26 -4.55 -37.95
N ALA A 159 -42.52 -4.10 -37.93
CA ALA A 159 -43.00 -2.98 -38.75
C ALA A 159 -43.30 -1.69 -37.97
N CYS A 160 -43.46 -1.76 -36.64
CA CYS A 160 -43.94 -0.66 -35.82
C CYS A 160 -42.88 -0.14 -34.84
N GLY A 161 -43.16 1.03 -34.23
CA GLY A 161 -42.30 1.61 -33.22
C GLY A 161 -42.24 0.74 -31.97
N LYS A 162 -41.10 0.76 -31.27
CA LYS A 162 -40.90 0.03 -30.01
C LYS A 162 -41.91 0.49 -28.94
N CYS A 163 -42.51 -0.46 -28.24
CA CYS A 163 -43.41 -0.26 -27.11
C CYS A 163 -42.71 0.31 -25.87
N VAL A 164 -43.42 1.15 -25.12
CA VAL A 164 -43.01 1.68 -23.81
C VAL A 164 -43.21 0.65 -22.69
N ASP A 165 -42.60 0.87 -21.52
CA ASP A 165 -42.74 0.01 -20.35
C ASP A 165 -44.22 -0.28 -19.98
N GLY A 166 -44.49 -1.50 -19.50
CA GLY A 166 -45.82 -1.98 -19.11
C GLY A 166 -46.69 -2.49 -20.27
N LYS A 167 -46.39 -2.11 -21.52
CA LYS A 167 -47.00 -2.69 -22.73
C LYS A 167 -46.64 -4.17 -22.90
N ASN A 168 -47.45 -4.90 -23.66
CA ASN A 168 -47.18 -6.29 -24.04
C ASN A 168 -46.00 -6.39 -25.03
N CYS A 169 -45.36 -7.55 -25.07
CA CYS A 169 -44.27 -7.86 -26.00
C CYS A 169 -44.18 -9.38 -26.27
N LYS A 170 -43.60 -9.73 -27.42
CA LYS A 170 -43.36 -11.11 -27.87
C LYS A 170 -41.86 -11.42 -27.92
N VAL A 171 -41.04 -10.41 -28.21
CA VAL A 171 -39.57 -10.47 -28.19
C VAL A 171 -38.97 -9.20 -27.60
N ARG A 172 -37.72 -9.26 -27.13
CA ARG A 172 -37.02 -8.12 -26.51
C ARG A 172 -37.00 -6.86 -27.39
N SER A 173 -36.83 -7.03 -28.70
CA SER A 173 -36.75 -5.94 -29.68
C SER A 173 -38.06 -5.18 -29.87
N ASP A 174 -39.18 -5.67 -29.33
CA ASP A 174 -40.44 -4.95 -29.30
C ASP A 174 -40.40 -3.76 -28.33
N CYS A 175 -39.52 -3.78 -27.32
CA CYS A 175 -39.52 -2.84 -26.21
C CYS A 175 -38.47 -1.74 -26.36
N GLN A 176 -38.77 -0.52 -25.89
CA GLN A 176 -37.83 0.61 -25.90
C GLN A 176 -36.61 0.37 -25.00
N SER A 177 -36.80 -0.41 -23.93
CA SER A 177 -35.74 -0.88 -23.02
C SER A 177 -34.90 -2.04 -23.56
N ASP A 178 -35.33 -2.69 -24.64
CA ASP A 178 -34.87 -4.03 -25.05
C ASP A 178 -35.05 -5.12 -23.96
N VAL A 179 -36.02 -4.95 -23.05
CA VAL A 179 -36.39 -5.93 -22.01
C VAL A 179 -37.84 -6.38 -22.19
N CYS A 180 -38.05 -7.68 -22.40
CA CYS A 180 -39.38 -8.30 -22.49
C CYS A 180 -39.50 -9.42 -21.46
N THR A 181 -40.10 -9.12 -20.29
CA THR A 181 -40.18 -10.02 -19.14
C THR A 181 -41.64 -10.36 -18.85
N ALA A 182 -41.95 -11.65 -18.69
CA ALA A 182 -43.32 -12.16 -18.52
C ALA A 182 -44.32 -11.67 -19.58
N GLY A 183 -43.85 -11.44 -20.82
CA GLY A 183 -44.67 -10.93 -21.93
C GLY A 183 -44.98 -9.42 -21.86
N LYS A 184 -44.26 -8.65 -21.01
CA LYS A 184 -44.37 -7.20 -20.93
C LYS A 184 -43.01 -6.48 -21.01
N CYS A 185 -43.02 -5.29 -21.59
CA CYS A 185 -41.86 -4.42 -21.57
C CYS A 185 -41.57 -3.96 -20.15
N ALA A 186 -40.34 -4.18 -19.68
CA ALA A 186 -39.89 -3.80 -18.35
C ALA A 186 -38.89 -2.65 -18.42
N THR A 187 -38.83 -1.84 -17.35
CA THR A 187 -37.83 -0.79 -17.19
C THR A 187 -36.42 -1.40 -17.13
N PRO A 188 -35.40 -0.77 -17.75
CA PRO A 188 -33.99 -1.17 -17.67
C PRO A 188 -33.51 -1.49 -16.26
N SER A 189 -32.72 -2.56 -16.12
CA SER A 189 -32.10 -2.95 -14.85
C SER A 189 -30.79 -3.73 -15.08
N CYS A 190 -29.84 -3.59 -14.16
CA CYS A 190 -28.46 -4.12 -14.23
C CYS A 190 -28.33 -5.66 -14.19
N ASN A 191 -29.35 -6.41 -14.62
CA ASN A 191 -29.45 -7.87 -14.62
C ASN A 191 -30.62 -8.36 -15.51
N ASP A 192 -30.91 -7.65 -16.61
CA ASP A 192 -31.98 -7.95 -17.57
C ASP A 192 -31.53 -8.61 -18.88
N GLY A 193 -30.22 -8.70 -19.12
CA GLY A 193 -29.62 -9.35 -20.30
C GLY A 193 -29.51 -8.45 -21.54
N ALA A 194 -29.73 -7.14 -21.39
CA ALA A 194 -29.44 -6.13 -22.41
C ALA A 194 -28.26 -5.22 -22.00
N LYS A 195 -27.90 -4.30 -22.90
CA LYS A 195 -26.96 -3.20 -22.67
C LYS A 195 -27.78 -1.92 -22.87
N ASN A 196 -28.46 -1.49 -21.82
CA ASN A 196 -29.50 -0.45 -21.86
C ASN A 196 -29.29 0.55 -20.71
N GLY A 197 -30.29 1.40 -20.42
CA GLY A 197 -30.31 2.24 -19.21
C GLY A 197 -29.05 3.11 -19.04
N THR A 198 -28.16 2.69 -18.14
CA THR A 198 -26.86 3.35 -17.86
C THR A 198 -25.65 2.45 -18.09
N ASP A 199 -25.84 1.23 -18.60
CA ASP A 199 -24.79 0.22 -18.76
C ASP A 199 -23.71 0.61 -19.78
N THR A 200 -22.48 0.14 -19.55
CA THR A 200 -21.40 0.22 -20.54
C THR A 200 -21.10 -1.10 -21.23
N ASP A 201 -21.47 -2.25 -20.66
CA ASP A 201 -21.60 -3.55 -21.31
C ASP A 201 -22.83 -4.28 -20.73
N ILE A 202 -23.24 -5.41 -21.30
CA ILE A 202 -24.44 -6.15 -20.86
C ILE A 202 -24.38 -6.41 -19.35
N ASP A 203 -25.41 -5.93 -18.64
CA ASP A 203 -25.62 -5.99 -17.18
C ASP A 203 -24.52 -5.34 -16.31
N CYS A 204 -23.67 -4.44 -16.85
CA CYS A 204 -22.60 -3.82 -16.06
C CYS A 204 -22.11 -2.44 -16.54
N GLY A 205 -21.47 -1.71 -15.61
CA GLY A 205 -20.83 -0.42 -15.83
C GLY A 205 -21.75 0.79 -15.59
N GLY A 206 -21.19 1.99 -15.69
CA GLY A 206 -21.90 3.23 -15.39
C GLY A 206 -22.13 3.45 -13.88
N PRO A 207 -22.92 4.47 -13.51
CA PRO A 207 -23.04 4.92 -12.12
C PRO A 207 -24.01 4.11 -11.25
N ALA A 208 -24.88 3.28 -11.83
CA ALA A 208 -25.96 2.58 -11.11
C ALA A 208 -25.77 1.06 -11.01
N CYS A 209 -24.92 0.47 -11.86
CA CYS A 209 -24.81 -0.98 -12.04
C CYS A 209 -23.47 -1.54 -11.51
N PRO A 210 -23.36 -2.87 -11.33
CA PRO A 210 -22.10 -3.50 -10.92
C PRO A 210 -20.97 -3.19 -11.90
N ARG A 211 -19.73 -3.12 -11.40
CA ARG A 211 -18.57 -2.93 -12.29
C ARG A 211 -18.36 -4.16 -13.17
N CYS A 212 -18.03 -3.92 -14.43
CA CYS A 212 -17.69 -4.95 -15.40
C CYS A 212 -16.36 -5.66 -15.03
N GLY A 213 -16.24 -6.92 -15.47
CA GLY A 213 -14.97 -7.66 -15.49
C GLY A 213 -14.14 -7.38 -16.76
N ASP A 214 -13.00 -8.03 -16.88
CA ASP A 214 -12.03 -7.77 -17.96
C ASP A 214 -12.59 -8.10 -19.36
N GLY A 215 -12.14 -7.35 -20.38
CA GLY A 215 -12.56 -7.50 -21.78
C GLY A 215 -13.93 -6.90 -22.13
N LYS A 216 -14.73 -6.54 -21.13
CA LYS A 216 -16.01 -5.84 -21.27
C LYS A 216 -15.84 -4.39 -21.73
N ASP A 217 -16.84 -3.84 -22.42
CA ASP A 217 -16.92 -2.45 -22.85
C ASP A 217 -17.02 -1.47 -21.66
N CYS A 218 -16.36 -0.33 -21.76
CA CYS A 218 -16.36 0.72 -20.73
C CYS A 218 -16.31 2.13 -21.34
N LEU A 219 -16.61 3.14 -20.54
CA LEU A 219 -16.49 4.56 -20.90
C LEU A 219 -15.53 5.30 -19.94
N VAL A 220 -15.45 4.88 -18.68
CA VAL A 220 -14.60 5.45 -17.62
C VAL A 220 -14.00 4.36 -16.72
N ALA A 221 -12.92 4.71 -16.03
CA ALA A 221 -12.25 3.87 -15.03
C ALA A 221 -13.21 3.16 -14.05
N ASN A 222 -14.21 3.90 -13.53
CA ASN A 222 -15.16 3.40 -12.55
C ASN A 222 -16.11 2.29 -13.07
N ASP A 223 -16.22 2.10 -14.39
CA ASP A 223 -17.04 1.01 -14.95
C ASP A 223 -16.38 -0.36 -14.75
N CYS A 224 -15.06 -0.40 -14.50
CA CYS A 224 -14.25 -1.61 -14.50
C CYS A 224 -13.86 -2.04 -13.09
N THR A 225 -13.90 -3.34 -12.80
CA THR A 225 -13.55 -3.89 -11.47
C THR A 225 -12.09 -3.64 -11.11
N SER A 226 -11.19 -3.62 -12.11
CA SER A 226 -9.79 -3.22 -11.99
C SER A 226 -9.57 -1.72 -11.80
N GLY A 227 -10.58 -0.89 -12.09
CA GLY A 227 -10.43 0.56 -12.27
C GLY A 227 -9.82 0.97 -13.61
N VAL A 228 -9.45 0.03 -14.49
CA VAL A 228 -8.69 0.31 -15.72
C VAL A 228 -9.58 0.20 -16.96
N CYS A 229 -10.08 1.33 -17.44
CA CYS A 229 -10.75 1.44 -18.75
C CYS A 229 -9.80 2.02 -19.79
N ALA A 230 -9.41 1.24 -20.81
CA ALA A 230 -8.47 1.68 -21.83
C ALA A 230 -8.73 1.02 -23.19
N ASP A 231 -8.33 1.68 -24.28
CA ASP A 231 -8.32 1.09 -25.62
C ASP A 231 -6.94 0.46 -25.89
N LYS A 232 -6.94 -0.79 -26.36
CA LYS A 232 -5.75 -1.54 -26.80
C LYS A 232 -5.83 -1.94 -28.29
N GLY A 233 -6.58 -1.18 -29.09
CA GLY A 233 -6.86 -1.44 -30.51
C GLY A 233 -8.18 -2.18 -30.76
N MET A 234 -9.10 -2.19 -29.79
CA MET A 234 -10.40 -2.87 -29.88
C MET A 234 -11.55 -2.06 -29.27
N GLY A 235 -11.35 -0.75 -29.08
CA GLY A 235 -12.26 0.12 -28.33
C GLY A 235 -11.95 0.13 -26.82
N LEU A 236 -12.56 1.08 -26.11
CA LEU A 236 -12.44 1.20 -24.65
C LEU A 236 -12.99 -0.05 -23.97
N LYS A 237 -12.10 -0.80 -23.32
CA LYS A 237 -12.42 -2.03 -22.61
C LYS A 237 -11.76 -2.09 -21.24
N CYS A 238 -12.42 -2.77 -20.31
CA CYS A 238 -11.86 -3.08 -19.01
C CYS A 238 -10.62 -3.97 -19.19
N GLN A 239 -9.49 -3.50 -18.68
CA GLN A 239 -8.24 -4.24 -18.71
C GLN A 239 -8.07 -5.05 -17.42
N PRO A 240 -7.44 -6.24 -17.48
CA PRO A 240 -6.93 -6.88 -16.27
C PRO A 240 -5.96 -5.91 -15.57
N PRO A 241 -5.96 -5.87 -14.22
CA PRO A 241 -5.08 -5.00 -13.48
C PRO A 241 -3.62 -5.47 -13.59
N THR A 242 -2.68 -4.51 -13.58
CA THR A 242 -1.23 -4.76 -13.67
C THR A 242 -0.44 -3.69 -12.92
N CYS A 243 0.73 -4.05 -12.39
CA CYS A 243 1.64 -3.17 -11.63
C CYS A 243 2.23 -1.94 -12.37
N MET A 244 1.66 -1.54 -13.51
CA MET A 244 2.07 -0.42 -14.38
C MET A 244 0.86 0.12 -15.18
N ASP A 245 -0.35 0.10 -14.59
CA ASP A 245 -1.58 0.57 -15.24
C ASP A 245 -2.04 1.99 -14.81
N GLY A 246 -1.42 2.54 -13.77
CA GLY A 246 -1.69 3.89 -13.25
C GLY A 246 -2.82 3.96 -12.22
N VAL A 247 -3.35 2.84 -11.75
CA VAL A 247 -4.47 2.77 -10.78
C VAL A 247 -4.11 1.86 -9.62
N LYS A 248 -4.01 2.40 -8.40
CA LYS A 248 -3.77 1.59 -7.19
C LYS A 248 -4.82 0.47 -7.05
N ASN A 249 -4.43 -0.77 -7.32
CA ASN A 249 -5.32 -1.92 -7.39
C ASN A 249 -4.68 -3.22 -6.84
N GLN A 250 -5.33 -4.37 -7.03
CA GLN A 250 -4.87 -5.69 -6.54
C GLN A 250 -4.45 -5.66 -5.04
N ASP A 251 -3.17 -5.96 -4.75
CA ASP A 251 -2.55 -5.92 -3.43
C ASP A 251 -1.54 -4.76 -3.27
N GLU A 252 -1.55 -3.79 -4.18
CA GLU A 252 -0.64 -2.63 -4.18
C GLU A 252 -0.81 -1.73 -2.94
N THR A 253 0.30 -1.22 -2.43
CA THR A 253 0.30 -0.32 -1.27
C THR A 253 0.41 1.15 -1.66
N ASP A 254 0.90 1.46 -2.86
CA ASP A 254 0.74 2.74 -3.55
C ASP A 254 0.54 2.48 -5.05
N VAL A 255 0.20 3.51 -5.85
CA VAL A 255 -0.05 3.33 -7.29
C VAL A 255 1.14 2.65 -7.98
N ASP A 256 0.86 1.56 -8.72
CA ASP A 256 1.84 0.77 -9.49
C ASP A 256 2.94 0.07 -8.65
N CYS A 257 2.78 -0.08 -7.32
CA CYS A 257 3.83 -0.69 -6.48
C CYS A 257 3.40 -1.29 -5.12
N GLY A 258 4.31 -2.09 -4.56
CA GLY A 258 4.18 -2.71 -3.24
C GLY A 258 3.37 -4.00 -3.24
N GLY A 259 3.02 -4.48 -2.04
CA GLY A 259 2.34 -5.77 -1.88
C GLY A 259 3.26 -6.96 -2.09
N ALA A 260 2.67 -8.10 -2.45
CA ALA A 260 3.35 -9.36 -2.73
C ALA A 260 3.55 -9.63 -4.24
N THR A 261 2.77 -8.98 -5.12
CA THR A 261 2.85 -9.19 -6.57
C THR A 261 3.76 -8.19 -7.30
N CYS A 262 3.76 -6.91 -6.88
CA CYS A 262 4.42 -5.83 -7.61
C CYS A 262 5.83 -5.51 -7.09
N ALA A 263 6.55 -4.64 -7.80
CA ALA A 263 7.86 -4.16 -7.37
C ALA A 263 7.71 -3.26 -6.13
N GLY A 264 8.68 -3.32 -5.21
CA GLY A 264 8.67 -2.48 -4.02
C GLY A 264 8.73 -0.98 -4.34
N CYS A 265 7.87 -0.19 -3.72
CA CYS A 265 7.71 1.24 -3.90
C CYS A 265 8.98 2.05 -3.57
N GLY A 266 9.11 3.22 -4.20
CA GLY A 266 10.16 4.21 -3.92
C GLY A 266 9.95 4.96 -2.61
N MET A 267 10.96 5.75 -2.20
CA MET A 267 10.92 6.55 -0.97
C MET A 267 9.71 7.51 -0.96
N GLY A 268 9.01 7.59 0.18
CA GLY A 268 7.86 8.48 0.38
C GLY A 268 6.52 7.97 -0.15
N GLN A 269 6.50 6.87 -0.91
CA GLN A 269 5.27 6.18 -1.34
C GLN A 269 4.68 5.35 -0.20
N ALA A 270 3.37 5.07 -0.26
CA ALA A 270 2.62 4.38 0.79
C ALA A 270 2.93 2.87 0.90
N CYS A 271 2.96 2.36 2.13
CA CYS A 271 3.33 0.98 2.46
C CYS A 271 2.60 0.43 3.69
N LEU A 272 2.56 -0.88 3.85
CA LEU A 272 2.02 -1.56 5.03
C LEU A 272 3.13 -2.25 5.85
N THR A 273 4.11 -2.81 5.14
CA THR A 273 5.17 -3.72 5.58
C THR A 273 6.50 -3.35 4.90
N GLY A 274 7.62 -3.84 5.43
CA GLY A 274 8.95 -3.56 4.85
C GLY A 274 9.11 -4.08 3.41
N SER A 275 8.51 -5.23 3.08
CA SER A 275 8.59 -5.84 1.74
C SER A 275 8.02 -4.97 0.64
N ASP A 276 7.03 -4.13 0.95
CA ASP A 276 6.35 -3.23 0.01
C ASP A 276 7.27 -2.13 -0.54
N CYS A 277 8.48 -1.96 0.01
CA CYS A 277 9.41 -0.87 -0.29
C CYS A 277 10.71 -1.38 -0.92
N ALA A 278 11.23 -0.67 -1.93
CA ALA A 278 12.54 -0.97 -2.52
C ALA A 278 13.69 -0.89 -1.50
N SER A 279 13.59 0.02 -0.52
CA SER A 279 14.54 0.13 0.62
C SER A 279 14.44 -1.05 1.61
N GLN A 280 13.37 -1.84 1.51
CA GLN A 280 12.89 -2.83 2.48
C GLN A 280 12.50 -2.23 3.85
N GLY A 281 12.19 -0.93 3.89
CA GLY A 281 11.76 -0.22 5.10
C GLY A 281 10.46 0.56 4.90
N CYS A 282 9.40 0.18 5.61
CA CYS A 282 8.16 0.94 5.74
C CYS A 282 8.12 1.60 7.12
N ASN A 283 7.98 2.92 7.19
CA ASN A 283 8.14 3.67 8.43
C ASN A 283 6.87 3.73 9.30
N TYR A 284 7.00 4.39 10.46
CA TYR A 284 5.90 4.62 11.39
C TYR A 284 4.73 5.37 10.75
N ASN A 285 5.02 6.36 9.90
CA ASN A 285 4.05 7.12 9.12
C ASN A 285 3.48 6.36 7.89
N LYS A 286 3.79 5.07 7.73
CA LYS A 286 3.30 4.21 6.62
C LYS A 286 3.68 4.70 5.22
N VAL A 287 4.87 5.28 5.11
CA VAL A 287 5.56 5.52 3.84
C VAL A 287 6.94 4.86 3.80
N CYS A 288 7.44 4.57 2.60
CA CYS A 288 8.73 3.92 2.42
C CYS A 288 9.88 4.84 2.85
N ALA A 289 10.67 4.37 3.82
CA ALA A 289 11.83 5.06 4.38
C ALA A 289 13.00 5.11 3.39
N ALA A 290 13.91 6.07 3.58
CA ALA A 290 15.17 6.15 2.81
C ALA A 290 16.09 4.93 3.03
N GLY A 291 15.93 4.22 4.16
CA GLY A 291 16.62 2.96 4.45
C GLY A 291 15.86 2.11 5.46
N ARG A 292 16.05 0.78 5.39
CA ARG A 292 15.40 -0.19 6.27
C ARG A 292 15.68 -0.01 7.76
N SER A 293 16.78 0.63 8.14
CA SER A 293 17.02 0.98 9.55
C SER A 293 16.06 2.05 10.09
N CYS A 294 15.45 2.87 9.22
CA CYS A 294 14.62 4.01 9.60
C CYS A 294 13.10 3.69 9.61
N VAL A 295 12.74 2.47 10.01
CA VAL A 295 11.32 2.05 10.18
C VAL A 295 10.76 2.36 11.56
N ALA A 296 11.61 2.50 12.58
CA ALA A 296 11.20 3.01 13.88
C ALA A 296 10.77 4.47 13.77
N HIS A 297 9.95 4.95 14.71
CA HIS A 297 9.62 6.38 14.77
C HIS A 297 10.82 7.17 15.34
N TYR A 298 10.99 7.08 16.65
CA TYR A 298 12.07 7.73 17.38
C TYR A 298 13.41 7.04 17.11
N GLY A 299 14.35 7.79 16.55
CA GLY A 299 15.61 7.25 16.08
C GLY A 299 15.50 6.51 14.74
N GLY A 300 14.47 6.78 13.94
CA GLY A 300 14.29 6.21 12.60
C GLY A 300 13.76 7.26 11.61
N ASP A 301 12.44 7.34 11.43
CA ASP A 301 11.83 8.37 10.57
C ASP A 301 11.88 9.79 11.15
N THR A 302 12.16 9.91 12.46
CA THR A 302 12.71 11.12 13.07
C THR A 302 13.89 10.77 13.97
N CYS A 303 14.90 11.65 14.03
CA CYS A 303 16.01 11.48 14.96
C CYS A 303 15.71 11.95 16.38
N GLY A 304 14.58 12.64 16.62
CA GLY A 304 14.27 13.23 17.92
C GLY A 304 12.78 13.43 18.19
N ALA A 305 12.44 13.69 19.45
CA ALA A 305 11.05 13.91 19.90
C ALA A 305 10.66 15.39 20.07
N GLY A 306 11.59 16.35 19.89
CA GLY A 306 11.29 17.77 20.18
C GLY A 306 12.40 18.82 20.05
N GLY A 307 13.49 18.55 19.32
CA GLY A 307 14.58 19.52 19.09
C GLY A 307 15.95 18.84 18.93
N GLU A 308 16.93 19.39 18.22
CA GLU A 308 16.98 20.63 17.41
C GLU A 308 17.65 20.31 16.04
N GLY A 309 17.47 21.10 14.98
CA GLY A 309 16.93 22.46 14.92
C GLY A 309 15.96 22.68 13.76
N GLY A 310 14.85 21.94 13.76
CA GLY A 310 13.61 22.29 13.06
C GLY A 310 12.50 22.50 14.07
N ILE A 311 11.84 23.67 14.06
CA ILE A 311 10.71 23.97 14.97
C ILE A 311 9.45 23.30 14.42
N GLY A 312 8.97 22.27 15.11
CA GLY A 312 7.82 21.47 14.70
C GLY A 312 8.20 20.26 13.84
N ALA A 313 7.35 19.23 13.86
CA ALA A 313 7.58 17.97 13.16
C ALA A 313 7.63 18.12 11.62
N GLU A 314 7.02 19.19 11.08
CA GLU A 314 7.01 19.53 9.65
C GLU A 314 8.41 19.84 9.07
N ALA A 315 9.43 20.02 9.92
CA ALA A 315 10.79 20.38 9.54
C ALA A 315 11.83 19.27 9.82
N TRP A 316 11.41 18.03 10.04
CA TRP A 316 12.30 16.91 10.33
C TRP A 316 12.61 16.07 9.08
N GLU A 317 13.88 15.69 8.91
CA GLU A 317 14.33 14.75 7.87
C GLU A 317 14.45 13.34 8.45
N ASP A 318 14.19 12.31 7.64
CA ASP A 318 14.45 10.89 7.95
C ASP A 318 15.93 10.70 8.37
N CYS A 319 16.23 9.93 9.43
CA CYS A 319 17.62 9.71 9.88
C CYS A 319 18.51 8.99 8.86
N CYS A 320 17.91 8.36 7.84
CA CYS A 320 18.57 7.72 6.71
C CYS A 320 18.77 8.69 5.53
N THR A 321 18.38 9.97 5.65
CA THR A 321 18.64 10.99 4.63
C THR A 321 20.14 11.18 4.44
N THR A 322 20.60 11.09 3.20
CA THR A 322 22.01 11.24 2.80
C THR A 322 22.29 12.60 2.15
N ALA A 323 23.57 12.94 2.05
CA ALA A 323 24.07 14.03 1.21
C ALA A 323 25.34 13.58 0.46
N PRO A 324 25.59 14.13 -0.74
CA PRO A 324 26.68 13.70 -1.61
C PRO A 324 28.05 14.19 -1.11
N VAL A 325 29.03 13.28 -1.09
CA VAL A 325 30.41 13.55 -0.69
C VAL A 325 31.37 13.07 -1.77
N THR A 326 32.24 13.96 -2.26
CA THR A 326 33.17 13.66 -3.36
C THR A 326 34.61 13.52 -2.87
N VAL A 327 35.23 12.36 -3.15
CA VAL A 327 36.63 12.06 -2.84
C VAL A 327 37.34 11.53 -4.08
N GLY A 328 38.40 12.22 -4.52
CA GLY A 328 39.20 11.80 -5.68
C GLY A 328 38.44 11.73 -7.02
N GLY A 329 37.32 12.46 -7.14
CA GLY A 329 36.41 12.42 -8.28
C GLY A 329 35.25 11.43 -8.15
N ASN A 330 35.32 10.46 -7.24
CA ASN A 330 34.21 9.57 -6.93
C ASN A 330 33.25 10.27 -5.96
N THR A 331 31.94 10.19 -6.20
CA THR A 331 30.92 10.75 -5.29
C THR A 331 30.09 9.63 -4.70
N VAL A 332 29.90 9.65 -3.38
CA VAL A 332 29.08 8.69 -2.63
C VAL A 332 27.98 9.41 -1.87
N GLN A 333 26.94 8.69 -1.46
CA GLN A 333 25.90 9.22 -0.58
C GLN A 333 26.24 8.88 0.87
N LEU A 334 26.57 9.89 1.69
CA LEU A 334 26.92 9.74 3.09
C LEU A 334 25.73 10.18 3.97
N ASP A 335 25.37 9.42 5.01
CA ASP A 335 24.29 9.77 5.94
C ASP A 335 24.48 11.21 6.48
N LYS A 336 23.44 12.05 6.46
CA LYS A 336 23.48 13.40 7.04
C LYS A 336 23.60 13.36 8.55
N TYR A 337 23.12 12.29 9.18
CA TYR A 337 23.08 12.08 10.61
C TYR A 337 24.03 10.97 11.03
N GLN A 338 24.51 11.02 12.28
CA GLN A 338 25.13 9.86 12.91
C GLN A 338 24.08 8.76 13.05
N VAL A 339 24.45 7.48 12.92
CA VAL A 339 23.50 6.38 13.11
C VAL A 339 22.96 6.41 14.54
N THR A 340 21.66 6.20 14.69
CA THR A 340 20.93 6.22 15.97
C THR A 340 20.87 4.83 16.61
N ALA A 341 20.64 4.78 17.93
CA ALA A 341 20.41 3.52 18.63
C ALA A 341 19.13 2.80 18.14
N GLY A 342 18.11 3.55 17.72
CA GLY A 342 16.92 3.02 17.05
C GLY A 342 17.23 2.31 15.74
N ARG A 343 18.01 2.94 14.84
CA ARG A 343 18.51 2.30 13.60
C ARG A 343 19.27 0.99 13.91
N MET A 344 20.18 1.03 14.89
CA MET A 344 20.93 -0.15 15.35
C MET A 344 20.04 -1.25 15.96
N ARG A 345 18.96 -0.86 16.64
CA ARG A 345 17.94 -1.77 17.19
C ARG A 345 17.20 -2.51 16.11
N VAL A 346 16.64 -1.80 15.13
CA VAL A 346 15.93 -2.40 13.99
C VAL A 346 16.81 -3.45 13.31
N PHE A 347 18.09 -3.12 13.04
CA PHE A 347 19.05 -4.07 12.47
C PHE A 347 19.15 -5.35 13.31
N LEU A 348 19.55 -5.23 14.58
CA LEU A 348 19.83 -6.37 15.44
C LEU A 348 18.60 -7.24 15.70
N GLU A 349 17.44 -6.63 15.91
CA GLU A 349 16.18 -7.35 16.12
C GLU A 349 15.71 -8.05 14.83
N SER A 350 15.87 -7.42 13.66
CA SER A 350 15.49 -8.02 12.36
C SER A 350 16.30 -9.27 11.98
N ILE A 351 17.50 -9.44 12.53
CA ILE A 351 18.36 -10.62 12.31
C ILE A 351 18.38 -11.59 13.51
N GLY A 352 17.50 -11.41 14.50
CA GLY A 352 17.49 -12.24 15.71
C GLY A 352 18.78 -12.15 16.55
N TYR A 353 19.53 -11.05 16.42
CA TYR A 353 20.87 -10.81 16.95
C TYR A 353 22.01 -11.70 16.37
N ASP A 354 21.76 -12.50 15.33
CA ASP A 354 22.78 -13.31 14.66
C ASP A 354 23.54 -12.50 13.58
N VAL A 355 24.44 -11.63 14.04
CA VAL A 355 25.34 -10.85 13.18
C VAL A 355 26.26 -11.77 12.37
N ARG A 356 26.70 -12.90 12.94
CA ARG A 356 27.58 -13.89 12.28
C ARG A 356 26.87 -14.50 11.06
N GLY A 357 25.68 -15.06 11.23
CA GLY A 357 24.88 -15.64 10.14
C GLY A 357 24.50 -14.60 9.08
N PHE A 358 24.12 -13.39 9.50
CA PHE A 358 23.90 -12.28 8.57
C PHE A 358 25.15 -11.97 7.72
N VAL A 359 26.33 -11.81 8.35
CA VAL A 359 27.57 -11.48 7.64
C VAL A 359 28.00 -12.61 6.72
N GLN A 360 27.88 -13.88 7.15
CA GLN A 360 28.18 -15.04 6.32
C GLN A 360 27.26 -15.10 5.09
N GLY A 361 25.96 -14.86 5.26
CA GLY A 361 25.00 -14.77 4.15
C GLY A 361 25.28 -13.59 3.21
N ALA A 362 25.58 -12.41 3.75
CA ALA A 362 25.95 -11.23 2.96
C ALA A 362 27.25 -11.44 2.16
N ARG A 363 28.25 -12.11 2.76
CA ARG A 363 29.52 -12.46 2.12
C ARG A 363 29.31 -13.47 0.99
N ALA A 364 28.53 -14.52 1.23
CA ALA A 364 28.17 -15.52 0.21
C ALA A 364 27.35 -14.92 -0.95
N ALA A 365 26.52 -13.91 -0.67
CA ALA A 365 25.75 -13.17 -1.67
C ALA A 365 26.54 -12.05 -2.39
N GLY A 366 27.84 -11.88 -2.10
CA GLY A 366 28.68 -10.83 -2.69
C GLY A 366 28.32 -9.40 -2.26
N LYS A 367 27.55 -9.23 -1.19
CA LYS A 367 27.02 -7.93 -0.71
C LYS A 367 27.95 -7.19 0.26
N VAL A 368 29.08 -7.81 0.65
CA VAL A 368 30.08 -7.20 1.53
C VAL A 368 31.07 -6.38 0.67
N PRO A 369 31.11 -5.05 0.81
CA PRO A 369 31.85 -4.19 -0.11
C PRO A 369 33.36 -4.10 0.21
N VAL A 370 34.14 -3.76 -0.81
CA VAL A 370 35.56 -3.41 -0.69
C VAL A 370 35.69 -1.93 -0.32
N ILE A 371 36.67 -1.60 0.54
CA ILE A 371 36.91 -0.22 1.00
C ILE A 371 37.75 0.54 -0.04
N PRO A 372 37.35 1.73 -0.49
CA PRO A 372 38.18 2.57 -1.35
C PRO A 372 39.55 2.88 -0.73
N GLY A 373 40.62 2.73 -1.52
CA GLY A 373 41.99 3.00 -1.06
C GLY A 373 42.63 1.92 -0.20
N ASN A 374 41.97 0.79 0.05
CA ASN A 374 42.59 -0.36 0.71
C ASN A 374 43.65 -1.00 -0.20
N ALA A 375 44.93 -0.71 0.07
CA ALA A 375 46.07 -1.11 -0.76
C ALA A 375 46.26 -2.63 -0.91
N ALA A 376 45.60 -3.44 -0.08
CA ALA A 376 45.63 -4.91 -0.16
C ALA A 376 44.40 -5.50 -0.88
N GLY A 377 43.46 -4.69 -1.37
CA GLY A 377 42.24 -5.15 -2.05
C GLY A 377 41.24 -5.91 -1.15
N ARG A 378 41.45 -5.88 0.17
CA ARG A 378 40.72 -6.69 1.14
C ARG A 378 39.29 -6.23 1.41
N THR A 379 38.45 -7.18 1.81
CA THR A 379 37.08 -6.92 2.24
C THR A 379 37.03 -6.35 3.65
N VAL A 380 35.87 -5.81 4.04
CA VAL A 380 35.51 -5.74 5.46
C VAL A 380 34.90 -7.08 5.89
N LEU A 381 34.96 -7.39 7.19
CA LEU A 381 34.29 -8.58 7.75
C LEU A 381 34.80 -9.87 7.08
N GLU A 382 36.09 -10.12 7.21
CA GLU A 382 36.80 -11.28 6.62
C GLU A 382 36.38 -12.61 7.29
N PRO A 383 36.45 -13.77 6.61
CA PRO A 383 36.05 -15.07 7.18
C PRO A 383 36.75 -15.48 8.47
N SER A 384 38.01 -15.07 8.69
CA SER A 384 38.73 -15.37 9.94
C SER A 384 38.17 -14.61 11.16
N TRP A 385 37.28 -13.64 10.94
CA TRP A 385 36.69 -12.81 12.00
C TRP A 385 35.34 -13.34 12.48
N ASP A 386 34.78 -14.39 11.87
CA ASP A 386 33.43 -14.91 12.19
C ASP A 386 33.30 -15.34 13.67
N LEU A 387 34.37 -15.87 14.27
CA LEU A 387 34.43 -16.21 15.70
C LEU A 387 34.30 -15.00 16.65
N TYR A 388 34.42 -13.78 16.13
CA TYR A 388 34.28 -12.52 16.87
C TYR A 388 32.98 -11.77 16.54
N LEU A 389 32.04 -12.40 15.83
CA LEU A 389 30.73 -11.85 15.51
C LEU A 389 29.64 -12.44 16.43
N PRO A 390 28.68 -11.62 16.90
CA PRO A 390 27.52 -12.08 17.64
C PRO A 390 26.69 -13.15 16.92
N THR A 391 26.26 -14.18 17.65
CA THR A 391 25.29 -15.20 17.19
C THR A 391 23.92 -15.07 17.89
N SER A 392 23.86 -14.34 19.01
CA SER A 392 22.62 -14.05 19.73
C SER A 392 22.80 -12.86 20.68
N PHE A 393 21.72 -12.41 21.33
CA PHE A 393 21.79 -11.29 22.26
C PHE A 393 22.73 -11.55 23.46
N ASN A 394 22.71 -12.77 24.01
CA ASN A 394 23.46 -13.15 25.23
C ASN A 394 24.73 -13.99 24.96
N GLY A 395 24.90 -14.53 23.75
CA GLY A 395 26.03 -15.36 23.36
C GLY A 395 25.77 -16.86 23.45
N ASP A 396 26.56 -17.61 22.69
CA ASP A 396 26.66 -19.07 22.73
C ASP A 396 28.00 -19.47 23.37
N ASN A 397 27.94 -20.30 24.41
CA ASN A 397 29.08 -20.77 25.20
C ASN A 397 29.59 -22.16 24.74
N GLY A 398 29.19 -22.60 23.54
CA GLY A 398 29.49 -23.89 22.94
C GLY A 398 30.97 -24.24 22.80
N ALA A 399 31.23 -25.51 22.49
CA ALA A 399 32.59 -26.00 22.28
C ALA A 399 33.17 -25.49 20.95
N GLY A 400 34.28 -24.75 21.03
CA GLY A 400 34.93 -24.11 19.88
C GLY A 400 34.83 -22.58 19.87
N GLU A 401 33.90 -22.01 20.65
CA GLU A 401 33.78 -20.56 20.79
C GLU A 401 34.92 -19.98 21.65
N LEU A 402 35.33 -18.77 21.30
CA LEU A 402 36.45 -18.07 21.95
C LEU A 402 36.09 -17.67 23.39
N SER A 403 37.11 -17.71 24.27
CA SER A 403 37.00 -17.28 25.66
C SER A 403 37.78 -15.98 25.94
N GLY A 404 37.30 -15.20 26.90
CA GLY A 404 37.95 -13.99 27.39
C GLY A 404 37.39 -13.52 28.73
N CYS A 405 37.92 -12.42 29.25
CA CYS A 405 37.47 -11.80 30.50
C CYS A 405 37.11 -10.34 30.28
N ALA A 406 36.25 -9.80 31.16
CA ALA A 406 36.10 -8.36 31.27
C ALA A 406 37.38 -7.72 31.82
N GLN A 407 37.65 -6.48 31.42
CA GLN A 407 38.80 -5.69 31.88
C GLN A 407 38.81 -5.46 33.40
N ARG A 408 37.65 -5.52 34.07
CA ARG A 408 37.52 -5.46 35.53
C ARG A 408 37.80 -6.80 36.24
N ASP A 409 37.69 -7.92 35.53
CA ASP A 409 37.89 -9.28 36.05
C ASP A 409 39.34 -9.75 35.80
N CYS A 410 40.21 -8.82 35.41
CA CYS A 410 41.64 -9.02 35.11
C CYS A 410 42.50 -9.13 36.36
N THR A 411 43.19 -10.27 36.51
CA THR A 411 44.30 -10.37 37.47
C THR A 411 45.52 -9.65 36.90
N GLY A 412 46.08 -8.72 37.69
CA GLY A 412 47.25 -7.91 37.32
C GLY A 412 46.96 -6.46 36.87
N GLY A 413 45.72 -5.99 36.91
CA GLY A 413 45.37 -4.59 36.60
C GLY A 413 45.41 -4.27 35.10
N THR A 414 45.81 -3.04 34.72
CA THR A 414 45.77 -2.52 33.34
C THR A 414 46.86 -3.09 32.41
N ASN A 415 47.26 -4.34 32.62
CA ASN A 415 48.23 -5.05 31.78
C ASN A 415 47.52 -5.59 30.52
N PRO A 416 47.99 -5.29 29.29
CA PRO A 416 47.42 -5.90 28.07
C PRO A 416 47.58 -7.43 28.03
N ASN A 417 48.53 -7.99 28.77
CA ASN A 417 48.69 -9.43 28.99
C ASN A 417 47.96 -9.89 30.26
N CYS A 418 46.76 -9.36 30.52
CA CYS A 418 45.95 -9.75 31.69
C CYS A 418 45.55 -11.22 31.60
N THR A 419 45.53 -11.89 32.76
CA THR A 419 44.90 -13.21 32.92
C THR A 419 43.55 -13.08 33.60
N CYS A 420 42.55 -13.83 33.13
CA CYS A 420 41.23 -13.84 33.76
C CYS A 420 41.31 -14.30 35.21
N THR A 421 40.49 -13.75 36.09
CA THR A 421 40.35 -14.28 37.45
C THR A 421 39.90 -15.74 37.38
N PRO A 422 40.47 -16.68 38.17
CA PRO A 422 40.10 -18.08 38.08
C PRO A 422 38.59 -18.31 38.26
N GLY A 423 37.94 -18.87 37.25
CA GLY A 423 36.49 -19.07 37.21
C GLY A 423 35.66 -17.89 36.68
N THR A 424 36.30 -16.84 36.14
CA THR A 424 35.62 -15.71 35.46
C THR A 424 35.97 -15.64 33.96
N ASP A 425 36.37 -16.76 33.35
CA ASP A 425 36.53 -16.86 31.90
C ASP A 425 35.17 -17.05 31.22
N PHE A 426 34.78 -16.07 30.42
CA PHE A 426 33.58 -16.11 29.61
C PHE A 426 33.93 -16.77 28.27
N ARG A 427 33.49 -18.01 28.05
CA ARG A 427 33.29 -18.54 26.69
C ARG A 427 32.18 -17.75 26.01
N GLY A 428 32.13 -17.74 24.67
CA GLY A 428 31.07 -17.05 23.93
C GLY A 428 31.08 -15.53 24.08
N VAL A 429 32.16 -14.94 24.60
CA VAL A 429 32.12 -13.53 25.02
C VAL A 429 31.94 -12.56 23.84
N TYR A 430 32.45 -12.95 22.67
CA TYR A 430 32.28 -12.23 21.39
C TYR A 430 31.04 -12.69 20.59
N THR A 431 30.33 -13.73 21.03
CA THR A 431 29.08 -14.16 20.37
C THR A 431 27.84 -13.47 20.96
N ALA A 432 28.02 -12.67 22.02
CA ALA A 432 26.97 -11.95 22.72
C ALA A 432 26.79 -10.52 22.20
N ALA A 433 25.73 -10.25 21.43
CA ALA A 433 25.48 -8.92 20.86
C ALA A 433 25.46 -7.81 21.91
N ARG A 434 24.87 -8.05 23.10
CA ARG A 434 24.89 -7.08 24.23
C ARG A 434 26.30 -6.64 24.66
N ARG A 435 27.34 -7.44 24.39
CA ARG A 435 28.74 -7.12 24.68
C ARG A 435 29.45 -6.43 23.52
N HIS A 436 28.82 -6.33 22.36
CA HIS A 436 29.32 -5.60 21.20
C HIS A 436 28.75 -4.18 21.12
N ILE A 437 27.49 -3.98 21.53
CA ILE A 437 26.75 -2.69 21.51
C ILE A 437 26.57 -2.03 22.90
N GLY A 438 27.21 -2.56 23.94
CA GLY A 438 27.13 -2.02 25.31
C GLY A 438 27.85 -2.89 26.33
N GLY A 439 27.58 -2.67 27.62
CA GLY A 439 28.13 -3.42 28.75
C GLY A 439 29.66 -3.47 28.84
N PHE A 440 30.18 -4.31 29.73
CA PHE A 440 31.63 -4.41 29.98
C PHE A 440 32.49 -4.61 28.73
N ILE A 441 33.76 -4.20 28.88
CA ILE A 441 34.79 -4.26 27.85
C ILE A 441 35.78 -5.38 28.15
N PHE A 442 36.32 -5.99 27.08
CA PHE A 442 37.19 -7.16 27.17
C PHE A 442 38.65 -6.79 27.44
N ASN A 443 39.42 -7.78 27.90
CA ASN A 443 40.88 -7.75 27.91
C ASN A 443 41.45 -7.35 26.53
N GLY A 444 42.62 -6.71 26.51
CA GLY A 444 43.25 -6.17 25.30
C GLY A 444 42.74 -4.79 24.85
N ASN A 445 41.55 -4.34 25.27
CA ASN A 445 41.08 -2.98 24.96
C ASN A 445 41.87 -1.94 25.78
N ALA A 446 42.84 -1.30 25.12
CA ALA A 446 43.76 -0.34 25.71
C ALA A 446 43.11 0.97 26.22
N GLN A 447 41.81 1.20 26.00
CA GLN A 447 41.12 2.41 26.45
C GLN A 447 40.61 2.25 27.90
N THR A 448 41.51 2.44 28.86
CA THR A 448 41.37 2.15 30.30
C THR A 448 40.46 3.11 31.11
N GLY A 449 39.46 3.73 30.47
CA GLY A 449 38.55 4.72 31.08
C GLY A 449 37.25 4.89 30.29
N THR A 450 36.67 3.78 29.86
CA THR A 450 36.05 3.67 28.54
C THR A 450 34.59 4.14 28.41
N GLY A 451 33.94 4.57 29.49
CA GLY A 451 32.55 5.03 29.47
C GLY A 451 31.47 3.95 29.34
N CYS A 452 31.66 2.93 28.50
CA CYS A 452 30.64 1.97 28.06
C CYS A 452 29.96 1.06 29.11
N PHE A 453 30.18 1.30 30.40
CA PHE A 453 29.60 0.55 31.49
C PHE A 453 28.83 1.47 32.44
N ALA A 454 27.85 0.90 33.13
CA ALA A 454 26.97 1.64 34.03
C ALA A 454 27.78 2.42 35.09
N GLY A 455 27.45 3.70 35.28
CA GLY A 455 28.10 4.57 36.25
C GLY A 455 29.37 5.28 35.78
N ALA A 456 29.89 4.97 34.58
CA ALA A 456 31.00 5.71 33.97
C ALA A 456 30.52 6.86 33.06
N PRO A 457 31.31 7.94 32.93
CA PRO A 457 31.06 8.99 31.93
C PRO A 457 31.01 8.45 30.49
N GLY A 458 29.79 8.29 29.96
CA GLY A 458 29.55 7.84 28.59
C GLY A 458 29.15 6.38 28.44
N THR A 459 28.11 5.96 29.17
CA THR A 459 27.48 4.64 28.97
C THR A 459 26.90 4.48 27.56
N HIS A 460 26.38 3.29 27.23
CA HIS A 460 25.84 2.92 25.92
C HIS A 460 24.43 3.49 25.64
N ALA A 461 24.12 3.75 24.36
CA ALA A 461 22.81 4.25 23.92
C ALA A 461 21.82 3.13 23.60
N TYR A 462 22.30 1.91 23.36
CA TYR A 462 21.40 0.78 23.24
C TYR A 462 20.79 0.47 24.61
N ARG A 463 19.49 0.71 24.79
CA ARG A 463 18.77 0.37 26.02
C ARG A 463 18.63 -1.15 26.15
N PHE A 464 18.95 -1.68 27.33
CA PHE A 464 18.69 -3.06 27.75
C PHE A 464 17.51 -3.09 28.74
N ASP A 465 16.65 -4.12 28.65
CA ASP A 465 15.51 -4.28 29.58
C ASP A 465 15.89 -4.92 30.91
N THR A 466 16.87 -5.82 30.91
CA THR A 466 17.50 -6.27 32.16
C THR A 466 18.43 -5.18 32.67
N VAL A 467 18.40 -4.95 33.99
CA VAL A 467 19.33 -4.06 34.72
C VAL A 467 20.77 -4.56 34.52
N ASP A 468 21.47 -4.06 33.50
CA ASP A 468 22.87 -4.42 33.25
C ASP A 468 23.75 -3.70 34.28
N GLU A 469 24.61 -4.47 34.94
CA GLU A 469 25.61 -3.99 35.90
C GLU A 469 25.08 -3.18 37.10
N GLY A 470 23.75 -3.22 37.35
CA GLY A 470 23.12 -2.71 38.58
C GLY A 470 22.43 -1.34 38.47
N ILE A 471 22.44 -0.69 37.31
CA ILE A 471 21.72 0.57 37.09
C ILE A 471 20.53 0.35 36.14
N ALA A 472 19.34 0.82 36.54
CA ALA A 472 18.15 0.79 35.70
C ALA A 472 18.17 1.99 34.72
N PRO A 473 17.66 1.84 33.48
CA PRO A 473 17.62 2.93 32.52
C PRO A 473 16.77 4.10 33.04
N GLU A 474 17.28 5.34 32.92
CA GLU A 474 16.63 6.56 33.45
C GLU A 474 15.44 7.03 32.59
N PHE A 475 15.38 6.57 31.34
CA PHE A 475 14.34 6.93 30.36
C PHE A 475 13.70 5.69 29.70
N ASP A 476 12.57 5.89 29.03
CA ASP A 476 11.95 4.88 28.19
C ASP A 476 12.75 4.63 26.89
N GLN A 477 12.42 3.55 26.18
CA GLN A 477 13.16 3.13 25.01
C GLN A 477 13.20 4.17 23.88
N ASN A 478 12.12 4.94 23.67
CA ASN A 478 12.10 5.92 22.58
C ASN A 478 13.20 6.98 22.77
N VAL A 479 13.39 7.45 24.02
CA VAL A 479 14.42 8.44 24.36
C VAL A 479 15.83 7.89 24.16
N TYR A 480 16.08 6.60 24.41
CA TYR A 480 17.36 5.97 24.07
C TYR A 480 17.52 5.80 22.56
N ASP A 481 16.48 5.36 21.87
CA ASP A 481 16.54 5.03 20.44
C ASP A 481 16.79 6.30 19.59
N THR A 482 16.34 7.50 20.01
CA THR A 482 16.72 8.79 19.38
C THR A 482 18.23 9.07 19.37
N LYS A 483 18.99 8.55 20.33
CA LYS A 483 20.38 8.94 20.58
C LYS A 483 21.27 8.50 19.43
N SER A 484 22.29 9.30 19.09
CA SER A 484 23.40 8.78 18.28
C SER A 484 24.00 7.56 18.97
N MET A 485 24.15 6.46 18.24
CA MET A 485 24.68 5.20 18.72
C MET A 485 26.16 5.30 19.04
N GLN A 486 26.59 4.71 20.15
CA GLN A 486 27.98 4.59 20.58
C GLN A 486 28.17 3.34 21.44
N CYS A 487 29.42 3.04 21.81
CA CYS A 487 29.79 1.76 22.44
C CYS A 487 29.52 0.53 21.56
N VAL A 488 29.52 0.75 20.25
CA VAL A 488 29.58 -0.32 19.25
C VAL A 488 31.03 -0.52 18.81
N ASP A 489 31.43 -1.76 18.54
CA ASP A 489 32.71 -2.10 17.95
C ASP A 489 32.68 -2.00 16.41
N TYR A 490 33.84 -2.08 15.75
CA TYR A 490 33.93 -1.95 14.30
C TYR A 490 33.16 -3.05 13.54
N LEU A 491 33.13 -4.29 14.04
CA LEU A 491 32.52 -5.41 13.31
C LEU A 491 31.00 -5.26 13.25
N VAL A 492 30.34 -4.97 14.38
CA VAL A 492 28.88 -4.76 14.40
C VAL A 492 28.49 -3.45 13.72
N ALA A 493 29.28 -2.40 13.84
CA ALA A 493 29.04 -1.14 13.12
C ALA A 493 29.14 -1.30 11.59
N GLN A 494 30.13 -2.05 11.12
CA GLN A 494 30.32 -2.33 9.70
C GLN A 494 29.27 -3.34 9.18
N ALA A 495 28.84 -4.31 9.99
CA ALA A 495 27.74 -5.20 9.65
C ALA A 495 26.40 -4.45 9.53
N PHE A 496 26.13 -3.51 10.45
CA PHE A 496 24.97 -2.60 10.38
C PHE A 496 24.93 -1.86 9.03
N CYS A 497 26.02 -1.20 8.64
CA CYS A 497 26.04 -0.45 7.38
C CYS A 497 25.88 -1.37 6.15
N VAL A 498 26.39 -2.61 6.16
CA VAL A 498 26.18 -3.58 5.07
C VAL A 498 24.72 -4.03 5.00
N TRP A 499 24.08 -4.28 6.14
CA TRP A 499 22.65 -4.62 6.19
C TRP A 499 21.77 -3.47 5.69
N ASP A 500 22.12 -2.24 6.05
CA ASP A 500 21.43 -0.99 5.69
C ASP A 500 21.85 -0.43 4.31
N GLY A 501 22.51 -1.22 3.46
CA GLY A 501 22.75 -0.91 2.04
C GLY A 501 24.08 -0.21 1.70
N GLY A 502 25.16 -0.45 2.44
CA GLY A 502 26.47 0.12 2.13
C GLY A 502 27.61 -0.23 3.09
N ARG A 503 28.30 0.76 3.65
CA ARG A 503 29.48 0.56 4.53
C ARG A 503 29.74 1.72 5.48
N LEU A 504 30.69 1.59 6.40
CA LEU A 504 31.22 2.73 7.13
C LEU A 504 31.94 3.70 6.17
N GLU A 505 31.83 4.99 6.47
CA GLU A 505 32.60 6.05 5.82
C GLU A 505 34.12 5.79 5.91
N THR A 506 34.89 6.22 4.92
CA THR A 506 36.34 6.36 5.05
C THR A 506 36.67 7.69 5.73
N LEU A 507 37.85 7.79 6.36
CA LEU A 507 38.29 9.08 6.92
C LEU A 507 38.39 10.18 5.84
N ALA A 508 38.64 9.81 4.58
CA ALA A 508 38.69 10.77 3.47
C ALA A 508 37.29 11.31 3.10
N GLU A 509 36.24 10.48 3.19
CA GLU A 509 34.84 10.90 3.00
C GLU A 509 34.40 11.81 4.15
N TRP A 510 34.68 11.44 5.41
CA TRP A 510 34.45 12.31 6.57
C TRP A 510 35.16 13.68 6.43
N GLN A 511 36.43 13.66 5.98
CA GLN A 511 37.20 14.88 5.74
C GLN A 511 36.66 15.74 4.59
N ALA A 512 35.98 15.14 3.60
CA ALA A 512 35.31 15.88 2.54
C ALA A 512 33.96 16.44 3.02
N ALA A 513 33.21 15.69 3.82
CA ALA A 513 31.96 16.13 4.46
C ALA A 513 32.16 17.33 5.40
N TRP A 514 33.31 17.42 6.09
CA TRP A 514 33.70 18.57 6.92
C TRP A 514 33.94 19.86 6.10
N GLY A 515 34.40 19.74 4.85
CA GLY A 515 34.93 20.85 4.04
C GLY A 515 36.46 20.85 3.97
N ALA A 516 37.10 21.94 3.55
CA ALA A 516 38.57 22.05 3.39
C ALA A 516 39.30 22.69 4.59
N GLN A 517 38.57 23.50 5.36
CA GLN A 517 38.98 24.33 6.48
C GLN A 517 39.29 23.54 7.77
N THR A 518 40.13 24.11 8.65
CA THR A 518 40.43 23.53 9.98
C THR A 518 39.52 24.03 11.10
N THR A 519 38.72 25.07 10.85
CA THR A 519 37.66 25.57 11.74
C THR A 519 36.42 24.66 11.71
N PRO A 520 35.45 24.84 12.64
CA PRO A 520 34.20 24.09 12.62
C PRO A 520 33.43 24.15 11.29
N PRO A 521 32.65 23.11 10.92
CA PRO A 521 31.98 23.00 9.62
C PRO A 521 31.09 24.20 9.24
N TRP A 522 30.30 24.69 10.19
CA TRP A 522 29.32 25.77 9.95
C TRP A 522 29.93 27.13 9.59
N ARG A 523 31.24 27.35 9.83
CA ARG A 523 31.88 28.63 9.52
C ARG A 523 32.11 28.89 8.04
N ASP A 524 31.94 27.88 7.19
CA ASP A 524 31.90 28.02 5.74
C ASP A 524 30.47 28.32 5.23
N VAL A 525 29.45 28.23 6.10
CA VAL A 525 28.05 28.59 5.83
C VAL A 525 27.75 29.99 6.37
N ASP A 526 28.21 30.31 7.58
CA ASP A 526 28.15 31.65 8.17
C ASP A 526 29.40 31.89 9.03
N ASP A 527 30.30 32.76 8.56
CA ASP A 527 31.60 33.01 9.17
C ASP A 527 31.49 33.79 10.50
N ARG A 528 30.33 34.43 10.75
CA ARG A 528 29.99 35.16 11.97
C ARG A 528 29.66 34.22 13.13
N LEU A 529 29.28 32.97 12.85
CA LEU A 529 29.03 31.97 13.88
C LEU A 529 30.33 31.68 14.65
N PRO A 530 30.24 31.49 15.99
CA PRO A 530 31.41 31.33 16.82
C PRO A 530 32.20 30.07 16.45
N VAL A 531 33.52 30.18 16.54
CA VAL A 531 34.37 29.02 16.80
C VAL A 531 34.04 28.57 18.22
N LEU A 532 33.58 27.33 18.42
CA LEU A 532 33.42 26.80 19.78
C LEU A 532 34.74 26.95 20.52
N PRO A 533 34.73 27.55 21.72
CA PRO A 533 35.94 28.17 22.24
C PRO A 533 37.00 27.10 22.49
N GLU A 534 38.19 27.31 21.94
CA GLU A 534 39.34 26.44 22.17
C GLU A 534 39.86 26.70 23.59
N GLU A 535 39.11 26.23 24.60
CA GLU A 535 39.31 26.53 26.02
C GLU A 535 40.53 25.80 26.56
N ARG A 536 41.69 26.26 26.11
CA ARG A 536 43.06 25.90 26.52
C ARG A 536 43.38 26.62 27.85
N GLY A 537 42.47 26.53 28.83
CA GLY A 537 42.54 27.29 30.07
C GLY A 537 41.36 27.16 31.04
N LEU A 538 40.18 26.67 30.62
CA LEU A 538 39.15 26.30 31.61
C LEU A 538 39.57 25.01 32.32
N ALA A 539 39.46 25.01 33.64
CA ALA A 539 39.94 23.92 34.49
C ALA A 539 39.13 22.64 34.27
N THR A 540 39.78 21.48 34.43
CA THR A 540 39.25 20.12 34.26
C THR A 540 38.23 19.68 35.34
N ASN A 541 37.54 20.64 35.95
CA ASN A 541 36.64 20.45 37.08
C ASN A 541 35.24 20.03 36.60
N ARG A 542 34.97 18.73 36.70
CA ARG A 542 33.66 18.12 36.45
C ARG A 542 32.57 18.74 37.35
N GLY A 543 31.60 19.42 36.73
CA GLY A 543 30.33 19.82 37.35
C GLY A 543 30.11 21.31 37.68
N ASP A 544 31.10 22.19 37.46
CA ASP A 544 30.94 23.64 37.74
C ASP A 544 30.78 24.52 36.47
N GLN A 545 31.01 23.96 35.28
CA GLN A 545 30.90 24.66 33.98
C GLN A 545 29.69 24.20 33.15
N THR A 546 28.90 23.27 33.68
CA THR A 546 27.88 22.54 32.94
C THR A 546 26.48 23.07 33.22
N TYR A 547 25.63 23.01 32.21
CA TYR A 547 24.37 23.76 32.15
C TYR A 547 23.27 23.15 33.02
N TRP A 548 23.24 23.51 34.31
CA TRP A 548 22.31 23.02 35.32
C TRP A 548 20.84 23.10 34.87
N GLY A 549 20.10 22.00 34.97
CA GLY A 549 18.74 21.84 34.43
C GLY A 549 18.65 21.58 32.92
N CYS A 550 19.69 21.85 32.12
CA CYS A 550 19.68 21.62 30.67
C CYS A 550 20.02 20.16 30.33
N ARG A 551 18.98 19.31 30.38
CA ARG A 551 19.01 17.91 29.95
C ARG A 551 18.38 17.71 28.58
N PHE A 552 18.92 16.78 27.79
CA PHE A 552 18.19 16.20 26.65
C PHE A 552 16.91 15.50 27.13
N PRO A 553 15.76 15.58 26.43
CA PRO A 553 15.54 16.20 25.10
C PRO A 553 15.25 17.71 25.08
N TRP A 554 15.17 18.39 26.24
CA TRP A 554 14.65 19.77 26.32
C TRP A 554 15.72 20.86 26.21
N ALA A 555 16.99 20.51 26.36
CA ALA A 555 18.10 21.45 26.35
C ALA A 555 18.36 22.01 24.96
N THR A 556 17.89 23.25 24.78
CA THR A 556 17.80 23.97 23.50
C THR A 556 18.23 25.42 23.70
N ASP A 557 18.60 26.13 22.63
CA ASP A 557 18.88 27.58 22.73
C ASP A 557 17.62 28.36 23.17
N ALA A 558 16.41 27.81 22.92
CA ALA A 558 15.14 28.35 23.39
C ALA A 558 14.86 28.08 24.88
N ALA A 559 15.26 26.91 25.41
CA ALA A 559 15.13 26.57 26.84
C ALA A 559 16.21 27.23 27.73
N HIS A 560 17.21 27.88 27.13
CA HIS A 560 18.31 28.58 27.81
C HIS A 560 17.91 29.34 29.10
N PRO A 561 16.81 30.16 29.15
CA PRO A 561 16.41 30.85 30.37
C PRO A 561 15.90 29.93 31.49
N GLN A 562 15.34 28.77 31.14
CA GLN A 562 14.83 27.77 32.10
C GLN A 562 15.97 26.91 32.65
N CYS A 563 17.04 26.74 31.89
CA CYS A 563 18.30 26.10 32.29
C CYS A 563 19.23 27.01 33.13
N GLY A 564 18.74 28.14 33.66
CA GLY A 564 19.54 29.06 34.47
C GLY A 564 20.76 29.66 33.74
N LEU A 565 20.76 29.67 32.41
CA LEU A 565 21.92 30.10 31.62
C LEU A 565 21.98 31.62 31.46
N THR A 566 23.21 32.15 31.51
CA THR A 566 23.49 33.59 31.55
C THR A 566 24.47 34.04 30.46
N TRP A 567 24.69 33.24 29.42
CA TRP A 567 25.59 33.56 28.31
C TRP A 567 24.83 34.10 27.08
N ASP A 568 25.55 34.77 26.18
CA ASP A 568 24.97 35.35 24.97
C ASP A 568 24.93 34.30 23.84
N ILE A 569 23.72 33.97 23.38
CA ILE A 569 23.43 33.02 22.30
C ILE A 569 23.97 33.45 20.91
N ALA A 570 24.45 34.68 20.78
CA ALA A 570 25.23 35.13 19.60
C ALA A 570 26.71 34.70 19.67
N THR A 571 27.22 34.33 20.85
CA THR A 571 28.66 34.03 21.09
C THR A 571 28.93 32.57 21.45
N ARG A 572 27.91 31.85 21.94
CA ARG A 572 27.88 30.42 22.27
C ARG A 572 26.50 29.89 21.85
N SER A 573 26.32 28.59 21.67
CA SER A 573 25.03 28.00 21.27
C SER A 573 25.05 26.47 21.40
N LEU A 574 23.93 25.87 21.84
CA LEU A 574 23.74 24.41 21.95
C LEU A 574 23.45 23.75 20.58
N GLU A 575 22.93 24.55 19.65
CA GLU A 575 22.58 24.21 18.27
C GLU A 575 23.78 23.99 17.33
N LEU A 576 25.00 24.35 17.77
CA LEU A 576 26.21 24.21 16.96
C LEU A 576 26.87 22.84 17.11
N ALA A 577 27.01 22.33 18.34
CA ALA A 577 27.49 20.97 18.60
C ALA A 577 27.15 20.51 20.03
N ASN A 578 27.07 19.19 20.23
CA ASN A 578 27.21 18.60 21.54
C ASN A 578 28.69 18.48 21.91
N TYR A 579 29.28 19.43 22.62
CA TYR A 579 30.73 19.51 22.77
C TYR A 579 31.16 20.03 24.14
N ARG A 580 32.14 19.36 24.76
CA ARG A 580 32.75 19.75 26.04
C ARG A 580 31.76 20.05 27.18
N TYR A 581 30.93 19.07 27.51
CA TYR A 581 29.86 19.13 28.50
C TYR A 581 28.88 20.30 28.28
N SER A 582 28.46 20.54 27.02
CA SER A 582 27.44 21.52 26.65
C SER A 582 26.01 21.18 27.13
N TYR A 583 25.86 20.34 28.16
CA TYR A 583 24.61 19.87 28.76
C TYR A 583 24.84 19.65 30.27
N GLU A 584 23.77 19.49 31.06
CA GLU A 584 23.89 19.31 32.51
C GLU A 584 24.81 18.12 32.87
N PHE A 585 25.90 18.39 33.60
CA PHE A 585 26.55 17.40 34.46
C PHE A 585 26.02 17.65 35.87
N PRO A 586 25.07 16.83 36.37
CA PRO A 586 24.62 16.98 37.75
C PRO A 586 25.81 16.82 38.69
N LYS A 587 25.66 17.23 39.96
CA LYS A 587 26.48 16.66 41.03
C LYS A 587 26.01 15.22 41.26
N LEU A 588 26.41 14.37 40.30
CA LEU A 588 25.99 12.98 40.11
C LEU A 588 26.15 12.24 41.42
N ARG A 589 25.03 11.83 41.99
CA ARG A 589 25.02 11.06 43.23
C ARG A 589 25.74 9.75 42.93
N ALA A 590 26.76 9.44 43.73
CA ALA A 590 27.57 8.25 43.49
C ALA A 590 26.68 7.00 43.37
N THR A 591 26.96 6.18 42.36
CA THR A 591 26.40 4.83 42.09
C THR A 591 25.02 4.67 41.43
N GLN A 592 24.24 5.73 41.10
CA GLN A 592 22.85 5.53 40.63
C GLN A 592 22.33 6.48 39.51
N THR A 593 23.10 6.79 38.46
CA THR A 593 22.61 7.65 37.37
C THR A 593 23.11 7.19 36.00
N ASP A 594 22.26 7.27 34.99
CA ASP A 594 22.58 6.90 33.61
C ASP A 594 23.19 8.11 32.86
N TYR A 595 24.34 7.90 32.22
CA TYR A 595 25.07 8.95 31.50
C TYR A 595 24.58 9.15 30.06
N ILE A 596 23.46 8.55 29.65
CA ILE A 596 22.83 8.79 28.35
C ILE A 596 22.29 10.22 28.22
N SER A 597 22.09 10.94 29.33
CA SER A 597 21.65 12.34 29.36
C SER A 597 22.56 13.30 28.57
N PHE A 598 23.86 13.00 28.51
CA PHE A 598 24.89 13.80 27.84
C PHE A 598 24.93 13.62 26.31
N ILE A 599 24.37 12.51 25.81
CA ILE A 599 24.37 12.19 24.39
C ILE A 599 23.05 12.69 23.81
N SER A 600 23.09 13.32 22.64
CA SER A 600 21.90 13.83 22.00
C SER A 600 21.47 12.93 20.85
N ALA A 601 20.23 13.13 20.41
CA ALA A 601 19.88 12.89 19.02
C ALA A 601 20.90 13.57 18.09
N PRO A 602 21.26 12.96 16.95
CA PRO A 602 21.82 13.71 15.84
C PRO A 602 20.70 14.59 15.24
N GLY A 603 21.03 15.78 14.75
CA GLY A 603 19.97 16.69 14.25
C GLY A 603 20.40 18.12 13.93
N ARG A 604 21.35 18.65 14.70
CA ARG A 604 21.69 20.08 14.76
C ARG A 604 21.74 20.74 13.39
N THR A 605 20.97 21.81 13.18
CA THR A 605 20.86 22.48 11.88
C THR A 605 21.85 23.62 11.74
N ARG A 606 22.06 24.41 12.79
CA ARG A 606 23.05 25.50 12.79
C ARG A 606 24.49 24.98 12.83
N GLY A 607 24.71 23.76 13.32
CA GLY A 607 26.00 23.06 13.32
C GLY A 607 26.42 22.42 11.99
N ARG A 608 25.66 22.58 10.90
CA ARG A 608 25.93 21.91 9.62
C ARG A 608 26.99 22.65 8.79
N GLY A 609 27.90 21.90 8.18
CA GLY A 609 28.78 22.43 7.13
C GLY A 609 28.08 22.57 5.77
N PRO A 610 28.77 23.06 4.72
CA PRO A 610 28.18 23.26 3.39
C PRO A 610 27.56 21.99 2.76
N GLY A 611 28.03 20.80 3.12
CA GLY A 611 27.43 19.52 2.70
C GLY A 611 26.13 19.14 3.42
N GLY A 612 25.67 19.92 4.40
CA GLY A 612 24.40 19.68 5.11
C GLY A 612 24.40 18.50 6.10
N HIS A 613 25.54 17.88 6.35
CA HIS A 613 25.71 16.85 7.40
C HIS A 613 25.69 17.49 8.79
N ALA A 614 24.93 16.90 9.71
CA ALA A 614 24.85 17.26 11.12
C ALA A 614 25.92 16.53 11.96
N ASP A 615 26.26 17.15 13.09
CA ASP A 615 27.06 16.56 14.18
C ASP A 615 28.46 16.03 13.78
N LEU A 616 29.02 16.53 12.67
CA LEU A 616 30.42 16.31 12.27
C LEU A 616 31.43 16.87 13.27
N LEU A 617 31.01 17.77 14.17
CA LEU A 617 31.77 18.21 15.34
C LEU A 617 30.93 17.91 16.58
N GLY A 618 31.56 17.30 17.58
CA GLY A 618 30.92 16.91 18.83
C GLY A 618 30.13 15.61 18.74
N ASN A 619 29.19 15.47 19.67
CA ASN A 619 28.44 14.26 19.99
C ASN A 619 29.38 13.06 20.13
N ASN A 620 29.38 12.12 19.19
CA ASN A 620 30.29 10.99 19.15
C ASN A 620 31.38 11.16 18.06
N PHE A 621 32.58 10.63 18.30
CA PHE A 621 33.50 10.23 17.24
C PHE A 621 32.86 9.15 16.36
N GLU A 622 33.35 8.98 15.14
CA GLU A 622 32.74 8.10 14.14
C GLU A 622 33.74 7.01 13.69
N LEU A 623 33.27 5.77 13.66
CA LEU A 623 33.98 4.59 13.17
C LEU A 623 34.19 4.69 11.66
N THR A 624 35.44 4.82 11.21
CA THR A 624 35.75 4.83 9.77
C THR A 624 36.21 3.46 9.29
N SER A 625 35.88 3.09 8.05
CA SER A 625 36.39 1.93 7.31
C SER A 625 37.89 2.02 6.96
N THR A 626 38.59 3.10 7.35
CA THR A 626 40.04 3.22 7.16
C THR A 626 40.79 2.31 8.15
N VAL A 627 40.92 1.04 7.79
CA VAL A 627 41.61 -0.01 8.55
C VAL A 627 43.08 -0.13 8.13
N SER A 628 43.96 -0.29 9.12
CA SER A 628 45.39 -0.59 8.98
C SER A 628 45.70 -1.96 9.57
N PHE A 629 46.46 -2.76 8.81
CA PHE A 629 46.98 -4.08 9.21
C PHE A 629 48.49 -3.98 9.49
N THR A 630 48.97 -4.51 10.61
CA THR A 630 50.39 -4.44 11.01
C THR A 630 51.12 -5.75 10.75
N ALA A 631 52.22 -5.70 10.00
CA ALA A 631 52.86 -6.89 9.41
C ALA A 631 53.87 -7.64 10.30
N SER A 632 53.84 -7.48 11.63
CA SER A 632 54.97 -7.81 12.52
C SER A 632 54.81 -9.04 13.44
N TYR A 633 53.72 -9.82 13.32
CA TYR A 633 53.41 -10.92 14.26
C TYR A 633 53.19 -12.29 13.56
N ASP A 634 54.14 -12.60 12.67
CA ASP A 634 54.42 -13.90 12.05
C ASP A 634 53.31 -14.58 11.22
N ALA A 635 53.44 -15.89 10.98
CA ALA A 635 53.26 -16.50 9.67
C ALA A 635 52.07 -17.47 9.58
N SER A 636 51.02 -17.27 10.39
CA SER A 636 49.98 -18.29 10.58
C SER A 636 48.51 -17.86 10.45
N GLY A 637 48.10 -16.62 10.77
CA GLY A 637 46.69 -16.23 10.62
C GLY A 637 46.33 -14.85 11.17
N GLU A 638 45.20 -14.30 10.70
CA GLU A 638 44.86 -12.89 10.88
C GLU A 638 43.66 -12.67 11.81
N SER A 639 43.89 -12.03 12.96
CA SER A 639 42.87 -11.77 13.98
C SER A 639 42.35 -10.32 13.95
N PRO A 640 41.03 -10.07 14.14
CA PRO A 640 40.48 -8.72 14.22
C PRO A 640 40.90 -7.99 15.51
N ILE A 641 41.48 -8.70 16.49
CA ILE A 641 42.05 -8.09 17.71
C ILE A 641 43.37 -7.34 17.44
N GLU A 642 44.01 -7.58 16.29
CA GLU A 642 45.28 -6.96 15.91
C GLU A 642 45.11 -5.87 14.84
N ALA A 643 44.13 -6.04 13.94
CA ALA A 643 43.72 -5.03 12.98
C ALA A 643 43.19 -3.77 13.70
N ARG A 644 43.45 -2.60 13.13
CA ARG A 644 43.08 -1.30 13.73
C ARG A 644 42.32 -0.45 12.74
N HIS A 645 41.18 0.10 13.14
CA HIS A 645 40.51 1.16 12.38
C HIS A 645 41.00 2.53 12.86
N ARG A 646 40.77 3.55 12.05
CA ARG A 646 40.87 4.96 12.47
C ARG A 646 39.48 5.48 12.84
N TRP A 647 39.39 6.33 13.85
CA TRP A 647 38.17 7.11 14.11
C TRP A 647 38.28 8.52 13.55
N SER A 648 37.13 9.16 13.37
CA SER A 648 37.00 10.54 12.88
C SER A 648 37.61 11.58 13.84
N GLY A 649 37.45 12.86 13.50
CA GLY A 649 38.03 13.99 14.22
C GLY A 649 37.05 14.88 14.97
N ASN A 650 35.79 14.47 15.16
CA ASN A 650 34.69 15.31 15.64
C ASN A 650 34.96 16.01 16.99
N GLY A 651 35.81 15.44 17.85
CA GLY A 651 35.76 15.69 19.28
C GLY A 651 34.58 14.92 19.89
N SER A 652 34.06 15.38 21.04
CA SER A 652 32.98 14.67 21.73
C SER A 652 32.16 15.59 22.63
N TRP A 653 30.98 15.12 23.04
CA TRP A 653 30.20 15.68 24.14
C TRP A 653 30.96 15.81 25.47
N GLU A 654 32.04 15.04 25.70
CA GLU A 654 32.75 15.00 27.01
C GLU A 654 33.87 16.05 27.17
N VAL A 655 35.10 15.79 26.71
CA VAL A 655 36.27 16.69 26.89
C VAL A 655 37.18 16.80 25.66
N HIS A 656 37.07 15.87 24.71
CA HIS A 656 38.06 15.67 23.66
C HIS A 656 38.14 16.87 22.71
N GLY A 657 39.36 17.23 22.27
CA GLY A 657 39.55 18.21 21.21
C GLY A 657 39.09 17.67 19.85
N TYR A 658 38.58 18.55 18.99
CA TYR A 658 38.30 18.24 17.58
C TYR A 658 39.53 18.51 16.70
N SER A 659 39.63 17.83 15.55
CA SER A 659 40.63 18.11 14.51
C SER A 659 40.26 17.42 13.19
N ARG A 660 40.17 18.19 12.10
CA ARG A 660 39.96 17.65 10.74
C ARG A 660 41.00 16.59 10.32
N GLY A 661 42.17 16.53 10.97
CA GLY A 661 43.18 15.51 10.70
C GLY A 661 42.77 14.06 10.98
N GLY A 662 41.61 13.83 11.62
CA GLY A 662 41.15 12.53 12.10
C GLY A 662 41.88 12.09 13.37
N GLY A 663 41.18 11.44 14.30
CA GLY A 663 41.77 11.03 15.56
C GLY A 663 42.74 9.84 15.44
N SER A 664 43.08 9.26 16.60
CA SER A 664 43.91 8.06 16.74
C SER A 664 43.35 6.79 16.07
N THR A 665 44.13 5.72 16.05
CA THR A 665 43.69 4.36 15.67
C THR A 665 43.48 3.49 16.90
N THR A 666 42.55 2.54 16.80
CA THR A 666 42.19 1.60 17.88
C THR A 666 41.78 0.25 17.27
N PHE A 667 41.86 -0.85 18.04
CA PHE A 667 41.58 -2.20 17.51
C PHE A 667 40.13 -2.36 17.08
N LEU A 668 39.81 -3.27 16.15
CA LEU A 668 38.44 -3.43 15.64
C LEU A 668 37.43 -3.77 16.75
N LEU A 669 37.87 -4.52 17.77
CA LEU A 669 37.04 -4.92 18.92
C LEU A 669 36.97 -3.88 20.06
N ASN A 670 37.59 -2.70 19.90
CA ASN A 670 37.63 -1.67 20.94
C ASN A 670 36.41 -0.74 20.89
N LYS A 671 35.39 -1.01 21.70
CA LYS A 671 34.29 -0.08 22.01
C LYS A 671 34.78 1.15 22.81
N TYR A 672 34.13 2.30 22.64
CA TYR A 672 34.32 3.49 23.50
C TYR A 672 33.05 4.33 23.69
N GLY A 673 32.89 4.93 24.86
CA GLY A 673 31.72 5.72 25.33
C GLY A 673 31.43 7.02 24.60
N LYS A 674 32.22 7.31 23.57
CA LYS A 674 32.10 8.46 22.68
C LYS A 674 32.37 8.05 21.22
N LEU A 675 32.30 6.75 20.90
CA LEU A 675 32.58 6.20 19.56
C LEU A 675 31.33 5.55 18.98
N GLY A 676 30.75 6.24 18.00
CA GLY A 676 29.62 5.86 17.18
C GLY A 676 30.01 5.65 15.73
N LEU A 677 29.07 5.84 14.80
CA LEU A 677 29.22 5.51 13.39
C LEU A 677 28.33 6.35 12.46
N ARG A 678 28.73 6.41 11.18
CA ARG A 678 27.98 6.97 10.04
C ARG A 678 28.17 6.05 8.84
N CYS A 679 27.12 5.83 8.06
CA CYS A 679 27.19 4.97 6.89
C CYS A 679 27.26 5.77 5.58
N VAL A 680 27.97 5.21 4.62
CA VAL A 680 27.86 5.50 3.19
C VAL A 680 26.90 4.49 2.58
N LYS A 681 25.94 4.97 1.77
CA LYS A 681 25.08 4.16 0.88
C LYS A 681 25.79 3.95 -0.47
N LEU A 682 25.59 2.78 -1.08
CA LEU A 682 26.25 2.35 -2.32
C LEU A 682 25.24 2.09 -3.45
#